data_AF-A0A933BV31-F1
#
_entry.id   AF-A0A933BV31-F1
#
_cell.length_a   1.000
_cell.length_b   1.000
_cell.length_c   1.000
_cell.angle_alpha   90.00
_cell.angle_beta   90.00
_cell.angle_gamma   90.00
#
_symmetry.space_group_name_H-M   'P 1'
#
loop_
_entity.id
_entity.type
_entity.pdbx_description
1 polymer ?
#
loop_
_entity_poly.entity_id
_entity_poly.type
_entity_poly.pdbx_seq_one_letter_code
_entity_poly.pdbx_strand_id
1 'polypeptide(L)'
;ALLAEHGIVFTILSPHQAARVRPLEGGDWRDVRGGGVDGKQAYRVSLPGGGSLAVFFYDDPLSRAIAFEGLLGSGEALAARLLQGLVPDRPDAQLVHVATDGESYGHHHRFGDMALAYALEAIRGGGEARLTNYGEFLAERPPVLVVEVLPNTAWSCPHGVERWKSDCGCRTGRGPGWHQRWRGPLREALDWLREALDLLFEEKAAALLRDPWAARDEYIQVILDRSREQVEAFLGRHAKRALSPPEWVEARMLLEMERHRLLMYTSCGWFFDEISGLESVQVLKYAARALHLGRYFTREPLEDGFLRILGRAESNDPDLKDGAAVYRRLAKPAQVDLRRVIAHYAITSLFEEYPEEARIYAFTCRRLEAQRETDGRATLALGRVRVTTTLTAESEDAAFGVLHFGGSDFHCSLRAAQDPGGLEQIRLDLFAKFARQSLTEVVRGLDHHFESAYYTLRDLFLEERRRILARLTAGPRAEFSQACRRLYDANARQMEFLREMDAHLPEAFKVIARAVLQEVLEQEVARLVEGEADAARLREILQRAQRFEVALDLTAVQHRLTEALTSWVWVVVEGGDEGLIRRAASLLEVAEGLGLSLDLWEAQNRFHRAVTAPGPRLHPPERLAALGRRLGFAEQYLAPLRAVKDQR
;
A
#
# COMPACT_ATOMS: atom_id res chain seq x y z
N ALA A 1 -2.83 14.85 -29.22
CA ALA A 1 -3.76 14.15 -30.11
C ALA A 1 -4.61 13.19 -29.28
N LEU A 2 -4.05 12.07 -28.81
CA LEU A 2 -4.76 11.06 -28.01
C LEU A 2 -5.63 11.60 -26.85
N LEU A 3 -5.11 12.52 -26.02
CA LEU A 3 -5.91 13.14 -24.95
C LEU A 3 -7.19 13.80 -25.49
N ALA A 4 -7.08 14.57 -26.57
CA ALA A 4 -8.22 15.26 -27.18
C ALA A 4 -9.19 14.29 -27.87
N GLU A 5 -8.68 13.20 -28.47
CA GLU A 5 -9.51 12.14 -29.05
C GLU A 5 -10.42 11.47 -28.00
N HIS A 6 -9.95 11.40 -26.74
CA HIS A 6 -10.73 10.89 -25.60
C HIS A 6 -11.50 11.98 -24.83
N GLY A 7 -11.68 13.17 -25.41
CA GLY A 7 -12.50 14.23 -24.82
C GLY A 7 -11.84 14.99 -23.66
N ILE A 8 -10.53 14.82 -23.43
CA ILE A 8 -9.78 15.66 -22.50
C ILE A 8 -9.57 17.03 -23.15
N VAL A 9 -10.02 18.09 -22.48
CA VAL A 9 -10.03 19.45 -23.04
C VAL A 9 -8.85 20.32 -22.61
N PHE A 10 -8.16 19.97 -21.52
CA PHE A 10 -6.94 20.66 -21.08
C PHE A 10 -5.91 19.71 -20.44
N THR A 11 -4.67 20.18 -20.33
CA THR A 11 -3.62 19.56 -19.52
C THR A 11 -2.72 20.61 -18.85
N ILE A 12 -1.83 20.16 -17.97
CA ILE A 12 -0.94 21.01 -17.17
C ILE A 12 0.49 20.61 -17.47
N LEU A 13 1.36 21.59 -17.74
CA LEU A 13 2.78 21.38 -18.05
C LEU A 13 3.66 22.26 -17.15
N SER A 14 4.95 21.91 -17.07
CA SER A 14 5.98 22.79 -16.53
C SER A 14 6.26 23.94 -17.49
N PRO A 15 6.51 25.16 -16.98
CA PRO A 15 6.85 26.31 -17.83
C PRO A 15 8.10 26.08 -18.69
N HIS A 16 9.00 25.17 -18.28
CA HIS A 16 10.18 24.78 -19.06
C HIS A 16 9.86 23.98 -20.33
N GLN A 17 8.61 23.51 -20.49
CA GLN A 17 8.18 22.75 -21.65
C GLN A 17 7.67 23.64 -22.80
N ALA A 18 7.51 24.94 -22.57
CA ALA A 18 7.11 25.89 -23.61
C ALA A 18 8.31 26.34 -24.47
N ALA A 19 8.14 26.31 -25.79
CA ALA A 19 9.14 26.79 -26.74
C ALA A 19 8.92 28.26 -27.11
N ARG A 20 7.72 28.57 -27.61
CA ARG A 20 7.36 29.90 -28.11
C ARG A 20 5.85 30.12 -28.04
N VAL A 21 5.44 31.39 -27.93
CA VAL A 21 4.03 31.80 -27.89
C VAL A 21 3.73 32.86 -28.93
N ARG A 22 2.48 32.97 -29.38
CA ARG A 22 2.00 34.07 -30.24
C ARG A 22 0.50 34.32 -30.04
N PRO A 23 -0.04 35.49 -30.46
CA PRO A 23 -1.49 35.72 -30.48
C PRO A 23 -2.24 34.70 -31.33
N LEU A 24 -3.43 34.30 -30.86
CA LEU A 24 -4.29 33.36 -31.58
C LEU A 24 -4.78 33.90 -32.93
N GLU A 25 -4.99 35.21 -33.02
CA GLU A 25 -5.40 35.91 -34.24
C GLU A 25 -4.27 36.00 -35.28
N GLY A 26 -3.05 35.64 -34.91
CA GLY A 26 -1.86 35.75 -35.75
C GLY A 26 -0.88 36.81 -35.25
N GLY A 27 0.37 36.72 -35.69
CA GLY A 27 1.47 37.58 -35.25
C GLY A 27 2.78 36.81 -35.08
N ASP A 28 3.80 37.54 -34.63
CA ASP A 28 5.15 37.00 -34.44
C ASP A 28 5.23 36.04 -33.25
N TRP A 29 6.06 35.02 -33.42
CA TRP A 29 6.41 34.12 -32.33
C TRP A 29 7.40 34.77 -31.38
N ARG A 30 7.10 34.70 -30.09
CA ARG A 30 7.99 35.08 -29.00
C ARG A 30 8.57 33.83 -28.36
N ASP A 31 9.89 33.74 -28.27
CA ASP A 31 10.59 32.69 -27.53
C ASP A 31 10.31 32.81 -26.03
N VAL A 32 9.97 31.68 -25.40
CA VAL A 32 9.69 31.58 -23.96
C VAL A 32 10.45 30.41 -23.30
N ARG A 33 11.47 29.87 -23.98
CA ARG A 33 12.31 28.80 -23.45
C ARG A 33 12.96 29.22 -22.13
N GLY A 34 13.33 28.22 -21.31
CA GLY A 34 13.93 28.45 -20.00
C GLY A 34 12.92 28.83 -18.92
N GLY A 35 11.62 28.63 -19.15
CA GLY A 35 10.57 28.92 -18.17
C GLY A 35 10.00 30.34 -18.27
N GLY A 36 10.19 31.03 -19.39
CA GLY A 36 9.74 32.42 -19.59
C GLY A 36 8.27 32.56 -20.00
N VAL A 37 7.51 31.46 -20.02
CA VAL A 37 6.08 31.48 -20.36
C VAL A 37 5.28 32.03 -19.19
N ASP A 38 4.30 32.89 -19.47
CA ASP A 38 3.42 33.43 -18.44
C ASP A 38 2.40 32.36 -18.01
N GLY A 39 2.60 31.77 -16.83
CA GLY A 39 1.75 30.73 -16.27
C GLY A 39 0.35 31.19 -15.81
N LYS A 40 0.04 32.48 -15.93
CA LYS A 40 -1.19 33.05 -15.34
C LYS A 40 -2.43 32.95 -16.23
N GLN A 41 -2.33 32.27 -17.36
CA GLN A 41 -3.38 32.14 -18.36
C GLN A 41 -3.26 30.80 -19.10
N ALA A 42 -4.34 30.43 -19.79
CA ALA A 42 -4.36 29.24 -20.63
C ALA A 42 -3.81 29.54 -22.04
N TYR A 43 -3.16 28.54 -22.65
CA TYR A 43 -2.66 28.58 -24.02
C TYR A 43 -3.33 27.52 -24.88
N ARG A 44 -3.43 27.78 -26.18
CA ARG A 44 -3.89 26.80 -27.17
C ARG A 44 -2.69 26.09 -27.77
N VAL A 45 -2.70 24.75 -27.76
CA VAL A 45 -1.79 23.93 -28.55
C VAL A 45 -2.54 23.38 -29.75
N SER A 46 -2.01 23.62 -30.95
CA SER A 46 -2.50 22.98 -32.18
C SER A 46 -1.99 21.54 -32.26
N LEU A 47 -2.89 20.59 -32.53
CA LEU A 47 -2.55 19.17 -32.55
C LEU A 47 -2.27 18.66 -33.97
N PRO A 48 -1.34 17.70 -34.14
CA PRO A 48 -1.21 16.95 -35.40
C PRO A 48 -2.54 16.26 -35.73
N GLY A 49 -3.02 16.38 -36.97
CA GLY A 49 -4.31 15.80 -37.40
C GLY A 49 -5.52 16.74 -37.28
N GLY A 50 -5.33 17.96 -36.79
CA GLY A 50 -6.41 18.93 -36.59
C GLY A 50 -6.89 18.97 -35.13
N GLY A 51 -7.61 20.04 -34.77
CA GLY A 51 -8.05 20.27 -33.40
C GLY A 51 -7.01 20.96 -32.52
N SER A 52 -7.34 21.09 -31.23
CA SER A 52 -6.49 21.78 -30.26
C SER A 52 -6.77 21.33 -28.83
N LEU A 53 -5.79 21.53 -27.95
CA LEU A 53 -5.89 21.29 -26.51
C LEU A 53 -5.53 22.58 -25.77
N ALA A 54 -6.23 22.89 -24.67
CA ALA A 54 -5.79 23.95 -23.77
C ALA A 54 -4.65 23.45 -22.87
N VAL A 55 -3.67 24.32 -22.58
CA VAL A 55 -2.54 24.01 -21.72
C VAL A 55 -2.35 25.11 -20.70
N PHE A 56 -2.13 24.69 -19.44
CA PHE A 56 -1.75 25.54 -18.33
C PHE A 56 -0.29 25.30 -17.94
N PHE A 57 0.43 26.34 -17.53
CA PHE A 57 1.80 26.24 -17.05
C PHE A 57 1.86 26.66 -15.59
N TYR A 58 2.16 25.72 -14.69
CA TYR A 58 2.16 26.00 -13.25
C TYR A 58 3.30 26.93 -12.83
N ASP A 59 3.15 27.57 -11.66
CA ASP A 59 4.20 28.38 -11.06
C ASP A 59 5.30 27.46 -10.48
N ASP A 60 6.41 27.34 -11.21
CA ASP A 60 7.50 26.43 -10.86
C ASP A 60 8.22 26.80 -9.54
N PRO A 61 8.62 28.07 -9.31
CA PRO A 61 9.20 28.48 -8.04
C PRO A 61 8.29 28.18 -6.85
N LEU A 62 6.98 28.44 -6.97
CA LEU A 62 6.03 28.18 -5.89
C LEU A 62 5.80 26.69 -5.67
N SER A 63 5.67 25.90 -6.73
CA SER A 63 5.51 24.45 -6.63
C SER A 63 6.74 23.79 -5.99
N ARG A 64 7.94 24.26 -6.33
CA ARG A 64 9.20 23.84 -5.71
C ARG A 64 9.27 24.23 -4.24
N ALA A 65 8.80 25.42 -3.88
CA ALA A 65 8.78 25.89 -2.50
C ALA A 65 7.88 25.02 -1.60
N ILE A 66 6.72 24.61 -2.12
CA ILE A 66 5.81 23.65 -1.47
C ILE A 66 6.49 22.29 -1.29
N ALA A 67 7.05 21.75 -2.37
CA ALA A 67 7.57 20.38 -2.36
C ALA A 67 8.89 20.23 -1.57
N PHE A 68 9.79 21.22 -1.62
CA PHE A 68 11.19 21.04 -1.18
C PHE A 68 11.75 22.15 -0.27
N GLU A 69 11.10 23.31 -0.15
CA GLU A 69 11.64 24.45 0.63
C GLU A 69 10.87 24.73 1.93
N GLY A 70 9.99 23.82 2.34
CA GLY A 70 9.31 23.89 3.64
C GLY A 70 8.19 24.93 3.72
N LEU A 71 7.65 25.41 2.59
CA LEU A 71 6.55 26.39 2.60
C LEU A 71 5.29 25.87 3.32
N LEU A 72 5.11 24.55 3.36
CA LEU A 72 4.02 23.88 4.11
C LEU A 72 4.17 23.93 5.63
N GLY A 73 5.24 24.52 6.17
CA GLY A 73 5.39 24.75 7.61
C GLY A 73 4.43 25.78 8.18
N SER A 74 3.78 26.60 7.34
CA SER A 74 2.79 27.61 7.77
C SER A 74 1.73 27.85 6.69
N GLY A 75 0.46 27.67 7.05
CA GLY A 75 -0.66 27.97 6.16
C GLY A 75 -0.77 29.46 5.83
N GLU A 76 -0.41 30.35 6.75
CA GLU A 76 -0.36 31.79 6.51
C GLU A 76 0.72 32.13 5.48
N ALA A 77 1.92 31.55 5.62
CA ALA A 77 2.99 31.75 4.65
C ALA A 77 2.60 31.22 3.26
N LEU A 78 1.94 30.06 3.20
CA LEU A 78 1.43 29.49 1.95
C LEU A 78 0.39 30.41 1.30
N ALA A 79 -0.60 30.89 2.06
CA ALA A 79 -1.63 31.81 1.57
C ALA A 79 -1.02 33.11 1.02
N ALA A 80 -0.13 33.73 1.81
CA ALA A 80 0.56 34.95 1.42
C ALA A 80 1.37 34.73 0.13
N ARG A 81 2.07 33.59 0.01
CA ARG A 81 2.87 33.29 -1.19
C ARG A 81 2.03 33.04 -2.43
N LEU A 82 0.87 32.38 -2.30
CA LEU A 82 -0.10 32.21 -3.39
C LEU A 82 -0.65 33.57 -3.87
N LEU A 83 -1.05 34.44 -2.93
CA LEU A 83 -1.58 35.77 -3.24
C LEU A 83 -0.52 36.68 -3.87
N GLN A 84 0.74 36.63 -3.40
CA GLN A 84 1.87 37.32 -4.02
C GLN A 84 2.13 36.90 -5.48
N GLY A 85 1.63 35.74 -5.89
CA GLY A 85 1.68 35.32 -7.28
C GLY A 85 0.80 36.18 -8.20
N LEU A 86 -0.18 36.92 -7.68
CA LEU A 86 -1.03 37.81 -8.48
C LEU A 86 -0.27 39.09 -8.84
N VAL A 87 -0.34 39.49 -10.11
CA VAL A 87 0.23 40.77 -10.59
C VAL A 87 -0.81 41.88 -10.39
N PRO A 88 -0.54 42.91 -9.57
CA PRO A 88 -1.45 44.04 -9.42
C PRO A 88 -1.71 44.75 -10.74
N ASP A 89 -2.90 45.35 -10.87
CA ASP A 89 -3.30 46.20 -12.01
C ASP A 89 -3.26 45.53 -13.41
N ARG A 90 -3.19 44.20 -13.46
CA ARG A 90 -3.37 43.46 -14.72
C ARG A 90 -4.84 43.57 -15.16
N PRO A 91 -5.13 44.00 -16.40
CA PRO A 91 -6.51 44.22 -16.85
C PRO A 91 -7.30 42.92 -17.02
N ASP A 92 -6.59 41.82 -17.32
CA ASP A 92 -7.19 40.50 -17.52
C ASP A 92 -7.19 39.67 -16.24
N ALA A 93 -8.20 38.80 -16.11
CA ALA A 93 -8.23 37.78 -15.08
C ALA A 93 -7.00 36.86 -15.20
N GLN A 94 -6.45 36.49 -14.05
CA GLN A 94 -5.22 35.71 -13.94
C GLN A 94 -5.43 34.52 -13.00
N LEU A 95 -4.74 33.41 -13.30
CA LEU A 95 -4.74 32.20 -12.49
C LEU A 95 -3.37 32.03 -11.83
N VAL A 96 -3.31 31.92 -10.51
CA VAL A 96 -2.12 31.41 -9.83
C VAL A 96 -2.38 29.96 -9.47
N HIS A 97 -1.54 29.06 -9.97
CA HIS A 97 -1.71 27.63 -9.72
C HIS A 97 -0.37 26.92 -9.60
N VAL A 98 -0.38 25.83 -8.85
CA VAL A 98 0.79 25.00 -8.54
C VAL A 98 0.54 23.56 -8.96
N ALA A 99 1.62 22.81 -9.20
CA ALA A 99 1.55 21.37 -9.45
C ALA A 99 2.55 20.67 -8.52
N THR A 100 2.04 19.82 -7.63
CA THR A 100 2.83 19.06 -6.66
C THR A 100 2.21 17.68 -6.46
N ASP A 101 3.02 16.70 -6.05
CA ASP A 101 2.52 15.38 -5.67
C ASP A 101 1.62 15.51 -4.43
N GLY A 102 0.50 14.80 -4.40
CA GLY A 102 -0.48 14.88 -3.32
C GLY A 102 0.10 14.46 -1.97
N GLU A 103 1.07 13.57 -2.00
CA GLU A 103 1.86 13.08 -0.87
C GLU A 103 2.67 14.21 -0.19
N SER A 104 2.86 15.35 -0.85
CA SER A 104 3.44 16.55 -0.22
C SER A 104 2.64 17.00 1.00
N TYR A 105 1.31 16.83 0.97
CA TYR A 105 0.40 17.30 2.00
C TYR A 105 0.12 16.18 3.02
N GLY A 106 1.02 16.02 3.99
CA GLY A 106 0.86 15.10 5.13
C GLY A 106 1.87 13.95 5.16
N HIS A 107 2.19 13.34 4.01
CA HIS A 107 3.13 12.20 3.96
C HIS A 107 4.60 12.66 3.95
N HIS A 108 4.97 13.56 3.04
CA HIS A 108 6.33 14.12 2.98
C HIS A 108 6.53 15.25 3.98
N HIS A 109 5.51 16.10 4.15
CA HIS A 109 5.52 17.20 5.12
C HIS A 109 4.43 16.95 6.15
N ARG A 110 4.83 16.57 7.36
CA ARG A 110 3.92 16.38 8.49
C ARG A 110 3.09 17.66 8.70
N PHE A 111 1.78 17.53 8.78
CA PHE A 111 0.80 18.63 8.87
C PHE A 111 0.70 19.56 7.64
N GLY A 112 1.30 19.20 6.50
CA GLY A 112 1.18 19.98 5.27
C GLY A 112 -0.27 20.10 4.75
N ASP A 113 -1.10 19.09 5.02
CA ASP A 113 -2.55 19.10 4.81
C ASP A 113 -3.26 20.20 5.62
N MET A 114 -2.85 20.42 6.88
CA MET A 114 -3.38 21.50 7.71
C MET A 114 -2.97 22.88 7.20
N ALA A 115 -1.72 23.03 6.74
CA ALA A 115 -1.26 24.27 6.13
C ALA A 115 -2.06 24.61 4.87
N LEU A 116 -2.33 23.61 4.01
CA LEU A 116 -3.21 23.78 2.85
C LEU A 116 -4.63 24.18 3.25
N ALA A 117 -5.24 23.48 4.20
CA ALA A 117 -6.59 23.78 4.66
C ALA A 117 -6.70 25.22 5.21
N TYR A 118 -5.75 25.64 6.03
CA TYR A 118 -5.67 27.01 6.53
C TYR A 118 -5.55 28.01 5.38
N ALA A 119 -4.65 27.76 4.42
CA ALA A 119 -4.40 28.70 3.33
C ALA A 119 -5.65 28.92 2.46
N LEU A 120 -6.38 27.85 2.16
CA LEU A 120 -7.64 27.93 1.41
C LEU A 120 -8.70 28.75 2.16
N GLU A 121 -8.84 28.55 3.47
CA GLU A 121 -9.80 29.30 4.28
C GLU A 121 -9.42 30.78 4.40
N ALA A 122 -8.13 31.07 4.60
CA ALA A 122 -7.60 32.43 4.66
C ALA A 122 -7.85 33.19 3.34
N ILE A 123 -7.57 32.57 2.19
CA ILE A 123 -7.80 33.19 0.87
C ILE A 123 -9.30 33.43 0.64
N ARG A 124 -10.16 32.45 1.00
CA ARG A 124 -11.62 32.59 0.86
C ARG A 124 -12.17 33.71 1.76
N GLY A 125 -11.68 33.82 2.99
CA GLY A 125 -12.10 34.85 3.95
C GLY A 125 -11.59 36.26 3.64
N GLY A 126 -10.40 36.37 3.03
CA GLY A 126 -9.77 37.66 2.73
C GLY A 126 -10.38 38.44 1.56
N GLY A 127 -11.03 37.74 0.61
CA GLY A 127 -11.68 38.38 -0.54
C GLY A 127 -10.73 38.93 -1.62
N GLU A 128 -9.41 38.78 -1.44
CA GLU A 128 -8.37 39.22 -2.39
C GLU A 128 -8.33 38.36 -3.66
N ALA A 129 -8.75 37.10 -3.58
CA ALA A 129 -8.78 36.17 -4.71
C ALA A 129 -9.95 35.19 -4.60
N ARG A 130 -10.37 34.65 -5.75
CA ARG A 130 -11.39 33.60 -5.84
C ARG A 130 -10.72 32.24 -6.02
N LEU A 131 -11.04 31.28 -5.15
CA LEU A 131 -10.67 29.88 -5.37
C LEU A 131 -11.47 29.32 -6.55
N THR A 132 -10.79 28.71 -7.51
CA THR A 132 -11.37 28.16 -8.75
C THR A 132 -10.63 26.88 -9.16
N ASN A 133 -11.12 26.21 -10.20
CA ASN A 133 -10.44 25.09 -10.85
C ASN A 133 -10.19 25.39 -12.34
N TYR A 134 -9.34 24.58 -12.99
CA TYR A 134 -8.96 24.79 -14.39
C TYR A 134 -10.16 24.80 -15.35
N GLY A 135 -11.18 23.98 -15.11
CA GLY A 135 -12.36 23.89 -15.97
C GLY A 135 -13.22 25.16 -15.92
N GLU A 136 -13.48 25.67 -14.72
CA GLU A 136 -14.20 26.93 -14.53
C GLU A 136 -13.42 28.11 -15.11
N PHE A 137 -12.12 28.22 -14.81
CA PHE A 137 -11.28 29.28 -15.36
C PHE A 137 -11.25 29.24 -16.89
N LEU A 138 -11.10 28.05 -17.49
CA LEU A 138 -11.07 27.88 -18.94
C LEU A 138 -12.40 28.27 -19.61
N ALA A 139 -13.53 27.96 -18.97
CA ALA A 139 -14.85 28.32 -19.47
C ALA A 139 -15.09 29.83 -19.48
N GLU A 140 -14.61 30.54 -18.45
CA GLU A 140 -14.70 32.00 -18.36
C GLU A 140 -13.65 32.72 -19.20
N ARG A 141 -12.46 32.14 -19.34
CA ARG A 141 -11.26 32.75 -19.94
C ARG A 141 -10.60 31.78 -20.95
N PRO A 142 -11.17 31.65 -22.16
CA PRO A 142 -10.59 30.80 -23.19
C PRO A 142 -9.22 31.32 -23.66
N PRO A 143 -8.31 30.45 -24.17
CA PRO A 143 -6.98 30.86 -24.59
C PRO A 143 -7.00 31.88 -25.74
N VAL A 144 -6.29 33.00 -25.56
CA VAL A 144 -6.05 34.01 -26.62
C VAL A 144 -4.64 33.94 -27.21
N LEU A 145 -3.80 33.05 -26.68
CA LEU A 145 -2.44 32.78 -27.17
C LEU A 145 -2.32 31.32 -27.62
N VAL A 146 -1.48 31.11 -28.63
CA VAL A 146 -1.02 29.79 -29.05
C VAL A 146 0.36 29.54 -28.47
N VAL A 147 0.62 28.32 -28.02
CA VAL A 147 1.94 27.88 -27.56
C VAL A 147 2.44 26.69 -28.37
N GLU A 148 3.73 26.68 -28.67
CA GLU A 148 4.44 25.50 -29.14
C GLU A 148 5.13 24.81 -27.96
N VAL A 149 4.90 23.52 -27.80
CA VAL A 149 5.46 22.70 -26.72
C VAL A 149 6.66 21.92 -27.23
N LEU A 150 7.73 21.87 -26.44
CA LEU A 150 8.91 21.08 -26.73
C LEU A 150 8.58 19.58 -26.61
N PRO A 151 8.85 18.77 -27.65
CA PRO A 151 8.58 17.33 -27.60
C PRO A 151 9.48 16.62 -26.59
N ASN A 152 9.03 15.47 -26.07
CA ASN A 152 9.83 14.59 -25.20
C ASN A 152 10.40 15.28 -23.95
N THR A 153 9.69 16.29 -23.43
CA THR A 153 10.00 16.97 -22.18
C THR A 153 9.21 16.39 -21.00
N ALA A 154 9.66 16.66 -19.78
CA ALA A 154 8.95 16.30 -18.56
C ALA A 154 9.15 17.39 -17.50
N TRP A 155 8.23 17.45 -16.53
CA TRP A 155 8.31 18.40 -15.42
C TRP A 155 9.41 18.09 -14.39
N SER A 156 9.83 16.82 -14.25
CA SER A 156 10.70 16.36 -13.17
C SER A 156 12.10 15.91 -13.62
N CYS A 157 12.48 16.20 -14.87
CA CYS A 157 13.82 15.95 -15.37
C CYS A 157 14.26 17.04 -16.37
N PRO A 158 15.42 17.68 -16.16
CA PRO A 158 15.94 18.68 -17.09
C PRO A 158 16.34 18.08 -18.45
N HIS A 159 16.55 16.76 -18.52
CA HIS A 159 16.86 16.01 -19.73
C HIS A 159 15.58 15.46 -20.41
N GLY A 160 14.41 16.01 -20.12
CA GLY A 160 13.14 15.58 -20.68
C GLY A 160 12.74 14.17 -20.23
N VAL A 161 12.33 13.30 -21.15
CA VAL A 161 11.91 11.93 -20.81
C VAL A 161 13.08 10.96 -20.58
N GLU A 162 14.32 11.42 -20.69
CA GLU A 162 15.51 10.56 -20.58
C GLU A 162 15.62 9.87 -19.21
N ARG A 163 15.07 10.47 -18.13
CA ARG A 163 14.96 9.80 -16.81
C ARG A 163 14.26 8.43 -16.90
N TRP A 164 13.33 8.22 -17.83
CA TRP A 164 12.59 6.95 -17.94
C TRP A 164 13.11 6.02 -19.04
N LYS A 165 14.23 6.37 -19.70
CA LYS A 165 14.73 5.62 -20.85
C LYS A 165 16.23 5.37 -20.84
N SER A 166 17.02 6.30 -20.28
CA SER A 166 18.48 6.27 -20.39
C SER A 166 19.17 6.64 -19.07
N ASP A 167 20.50 6.51 -19.10
CA ASP A 167 21.38 6.97 -18.03
C ASP A 167 21.60 8.49 -18.13
N CYS A 168 20.56 9.25 -17.80
CA CYS A 168 20.61 10.72 -17.84
C CYS A 168 21.39 11.34 -16.67
N GLY A 169 21.95 10.52 -15.76
CA GLY A 169 22.73 10.96 -14.61
C GLY A 169 21.92 11.57 -13.47
N CYS A 170 20.61 11.74 -13.62
CA CYS A 170 19.73 12.22 -12.55
C CYS A 170 19.58 11.17 -11.45
N ARG A 171 20.45 11.24 -10.44
CA ARG A 171 20.53 10.31 -9.31
C ARG A 171 19.72 10.75 -8.10
N THR A 172 19.19 9.79 -7.35
CA THR A 172 18.45 10.01 -6.08
C THR A 172 19.27 9.70 -4.81
N GLY A 173 20.58 9.42 -4.96
CA GLY A 173 21.54 9.49 -3.84
C GLY A 173 21.93 8.16 -3.19
N ARG A 174 21.67 7.00 -3.82
CA ARG A 174 21.94 5.68 -3.20
C ARG A 174 23.39 5.18 -3.24
N GLY A 175 24.35 5.97 -3.75
CA GLY A 175 25.78 5.71 -3.60
C GLY A 175 26.66 6.27 -4.72
N PRO A 176 27.96 6.51 -4.48
CA PRO A 176 28.91 6.85 -5.52
C PRO A 176 29.08 5.68 -6.50
N GLY A 177 29.09 5.98 -7.80
CA GLY A 177 29.32 4.99 -8.87
C GLY A 177 28.05 4.32 -9.42
N TRP A 178 26.88 4.52 -8.81
CA TRP A 178 25.62 3.98 -9.34
C TRP A 178 25.21 4.65 -10.66
N HIS A 179 24.62 3.86 -11.56
CA HIS A 179 24.23 4.30 -12.89
C HIS A 179 22.82 3.82 -13.26
N GLN A 180 22.22 4.43 -14.29
CA GLN A 180 20.89 4.04 -14.76
C GLN A 180 20.88 3.38 -16.15
N ARG A 181 22.02 2.82 -16.58
CA ARG A 181 22.17 2.10 -17.86
C ARG A 181 21.19 0.93 -18.03
N TRP A 182 20.67 0.37 -16.94
CA TRP A 182 19.68 -0.71 -16.94
C TRP A 182 18.31 -0.32 -17.52
N ARG A 183 17.97 0.97 -17.54
CA ARG A 183 16.66 1.48 -18.00
C ARG A 183 16.36 1.12 -19.46
N GLY A 184 17.36 1.23 -20.33
CA GLY A 184 17.27 0.91 -21.75
C GLY A 184 16.95 -0.58 -21.97
N PRO A 185 17.82 -1.51 -21.51
CA PRO A 185 17.56 -2.94 -21.59
C PRO A 185 16.25 -3.40 -20.92
N LEU A 186 15.85 -2.79 -19.80
CA LEU A 186 14.54 -3.06 -19.20
C LEU A 186 13.41 -2.69 -20.17
N ARG A 187 13.47 -1.48 -20.76
CA ARG A 187 12.47 -1.03 -21.72
C ARG A 187 12.41 -1.93 -22.95
N GLU A 188 13.56 -2.31 -23.50
CA GLU A 188 13.66 -3.25 -24.62
C GLU A 188 13.02 -4.59 -24.29
N ALA A 189 13.27 -5.14 -23.10
CA ALA A 189 12.69 -6.41 -22.67
C ALA A 189 11.16 -6.34 -22.56
N LEU A 190 10.62 -5.24 -22.02
CA LEU A 190 9.18 -5.03 -21.91
C LEU A 190 8.50 -4.73 -23.25
N ASP A 191 9.14 -3.99 -24.16
CA ASP A 191 8.63 -3.72 -25.50
C ASP A 191 8.57 -5.02 -26.33
N TRP A 192 9.61 -5.87 -26.23
CA TRP A 192 9.61 -7.21 -26.84
C TRP A 192 8.51 -8.11 -26.26
N LEU A 193 8.37 -8.14 -24.93
CA LEU A 193 7.34 -8.94 -24.27
C LEU A 193 5.94 -8.47 -24.67
N ARG A 194 5.72 -7.15 -24.70
CA ARG A 194 4.48 -6.56 -25.20
C ARG A 194 4.15 -7.09 -26.59
N GLU A 195 5.08 -6.99 -27.55
CA GLU A 195 4.80 -7.36 -28.93
C GLU A 195 4.40 -8.83 -29.06
N ALA A 196 5.07 -9.71 -28.31
CA ALA A 196 4.70 -11.13 -28.25
C ALA A 196 3.31 -11.36 -27.63
N LEU A 197 2.97 -10.64 -26.56
CA LEU A 197 1.67 -10.77 -25.89
C LEU A 197 0.53 -10.15 -26.69
N ASP A 198 0.75 -9.00 -27.34
CA ASP A 198 -0.24 -8.30 -28.17
C ASP A 198 -0.66 -9.20 -29.35
N LEU A 199 0.30 -9.86 -30.02
CA LEU A 199 0.03 -10.84 -31.09
C LEU A 199 -0.75 -12.05 -30.59
N LEU A 200 -0.34 -12.60 -29.44
CA LEU A 200 -1.02 -13.73 -28.81
C LEU A 200 -2.46 -13.37 -28.40
N PHE A 201 -2.65 -12.17 -27.85
CA PHE A 201 -3.95 -11.65 -27.46
C PHE A 201 -4.85 -11.50 -28.67
N GLU A 202 -4.39 -10.84 -29.73
CA GLU A 202 -5.17 -10.61 -30.94
C GLU A 202 -5.62 -11.94 -31.57
N GLU A 203 -4.72 -12.92 -31.73
CA GLU A 203 -5.04 -14.22 -32.32
C GLU A 203 -6.08 -14.98 -31.49
N LYS A 204 -5.85 -15.11 -30.18
CA LYS A 204 -6.67 -15.97 -29.30
C LYS A 204 -7.97 -15.31 -28.89
N ALA A 205 -7.94 -14.03 -28.55
CA ALA A 205 -9.14 -13.30 -28.17
C ALA A 205 -10.07 -13.12 -29.37
N ALA A 206 -9.57 -13.05 -30.61
CA ALA A 206 -10.43 -12.99 -31.79
C ALA A 206 -11.33 -14.24 -31.97
N ALA A 207 -11.01 -15.38 -31.35
CA ALA A 207 -11.93 -16.53 -31.36
C ALA A 207 -13.15 -16.34 -30.43
N LEU A 208 -13.04 -15.47 -29.42
CA LEU A 208 -13.99 -15.32 -28.32
C LEU A 208 -14.72 -13.96 -28.33
N LEU A 209 -14.02 -12.88 -28.69
CA LEU A 209 -14.44 -11.49 -28.58
C LEU A 209 -14.60 -10.84 -29.95
N ARG A 210 -15.63 -10.01 -30.12
CA ARG A 210 -16.01 -9.35 -31.39
C ARG A 210 -14.88 -8.47 -31.89
N ASP A 211 -14.41 -7.61 -31.01
CA ASP A 211 -13.26 -6.73 -31.16
C ASP A 211 -12.41 -6.88 -29.88
N PRO A 212 -11.27 -7.60 -29.95
CA PRO A 212 -10.39 -7.79 -28.81
C PRO A 212 -9.87 -6.49 -28.19
N TRP A 213 -9.52 -5.49 -29.01
CA TRP A 213 -8.91 -4.25 -28.55
C TRP A 213 -9.94 -3.34 -27.88
N ALA A 214 -11.14 -3.21 -28.46
CA ALA A 214 -12.23 -2.50 -27.81
C ALA A 214 -12.65 -3.18 -26.50
N ALA A 215 -12.70 -4.52 -26.46
CA ALA A 215 -12.99 -5.25 -25.23
C ALA A 215 -11.91 -5.03 -24.15
N ARG A 216 -10.62 -4.97 -24.54
CA ARG A 216 -9.51 -4.66 -23.63
C ARG A 216 -9.63 -3.27 -23.02
N ASP A 217 -9.98 -2.27 -23.81
CA ASP A 217 -10.13 -0.89 -23.34
C ASP A 217 -11.35 -0.73 -22.42
N GLU A 218 -12.48 -1.38 -22.74
CA GLU A 218 -13.69 -1.37 -21.91
C GLU A 218 -13.58 -2.27 -20.67
N TYR A 219 -12.56 -3.13 -20.59
CA TYR A 219 -12.35 -4.05 -19.45
C TYR A 219 -12.13 -3.34 -18.12
N ILE A 220 -11.80 -2.04 -18.14
CA ILE A 220 -11.78 -1.20 -16.94
C ILE A 220 -13.08 -1.29 -16.13
N GLN A 221 -14.23 -1.48 -16.79
CA GLN A 221 -15.52 -1.64 -16.10
C GLN A 221 -15.57 -2.89 -15.22
N VAL A 222 -14.94 -3.99 -15.67
CA VAL A 222 -14.81 -5.23 -14.88
C VAL A 222 -13.73 -5.09 -13.81
N ILE A 223 -12.68 -4.30 -14.06
CA ILE A 223 -11.65 -4.04 -13.05
C ILE A 223 -12.23 -3.25 -11.87
N LEU A 224 -13.08 -2.26 -12.15
CA LEU A 224 -13.75 -1.43 -11.14
C LEU A 224 -14.84 -2.20 -10.39
N ASP A 225 -15.57 -3.07 -11.07
CA ASP A 225 -16.55 -3.97 -10.46
C ASP A 225 -16.43 -5.40 -11.03
N ARG A 226 -15.97 -6.32 -10.16
CA ARG A 226 -15.81 -7.74 -10.47
C ARG A 226 -17.04 -8.58 -10.09
N SER A 227 -18.18 -7.95 -9.83
CA SER A 227 -19.45 -8.64 -9.61
C SER A 227 -19.77 -9.57 -10.78
N ARG A 228 -20.53 -10.61 -10.49
CA ARG A 228 -20.93 -11.56 -11.53
C ARG A 228 -21.71 -10.82 -12.61
N GLU A 229 -22.68 -10.03 -12.19
CA GLU A 229 -23.58 -9.23 -13.04
C GLU A 229 -22.80 -8.34 -14.02
N GLN A 230 -21.76 -7.63 -13.54
CA GLN A 230 -20.94 -6.78 -14.39
C GLN A 230 -20.14 -7.60 -15.42
N VAL A 231 -19.61 -8.76 -15.02
CA VAL A 231 -18.89 -9.67 -15.93
C VAL A 231 -19.85 -10.25 -17.00
N GLU A 232 -21.05 -10.69 -16.61
CA GLU A 232 -22.04 -11.20 -17.56
C GLU A 232 -22.46 -10.10 -18.56
N ALA A 233 -22.68 -8.87 -18.08
CA ALA A 233 -23.02 -7.72 -18.92
C ALA A 233 -21.90 -7.36 -19.90
N PHE A 234 -20.64 -7.37 -19.45
CA PHE A 234 -19.47 -7.14 -20.29
C PHE A 234 -19.37 -8.20 -21.39
N LEU A 235 -19.43 -9.49 -21.03
CA LEU A 235 -19.36 -10.58 -22.00
C LEU A 235 -20.55 -10.55 -22.96
N GLY A 236 -21.75 -10.18 -22.51
CA GLY A 236 -22.92 -10.00 -23.38
C GLY A 236 -22.71 -8.97 -24.48
N ARG A 237 -21.94 -7.89 -24.21
CA ARG A 237 -21.59 -6.87 -25.20
C ARG A 237 -20.47 -7.31 -26.14
N HIS A 238 -19.40 -7.89 -25.59
CA HIS A 238 -18.16 -8.10 -26.33
C HIS A 238 -17.97 -9.51 -26.90
N ALA A 239 -18.64 -10.54 -26.38
CA ALA A 239 -18.46 -11.89 -26.89
C ALA A 239 -19.05 -12.07 -28.31
N LYS A 240 -18.35 -12.83 -29.16
CA LYS A 240 -18.82 -13.16 -30.52
C LYS A 240 -20.05 -14.05 -30.52
N ARG A 241 -20.17 -14.88 -29.48
CA ARG A 241 -21.23 -15.87 -29.28
C ARG A 241 -21.40 -16.13 -27.78
N ALA A 242 -22.40 -16.92 -27.41
CA ALA A 242 -22.45 -17.49 -26.07
C ALA A 242 -21.18 -18.32 -25.82
N LEU A 243 -20.46 -17.96 -24.75
CA LEU A 243 -19.24 -18.64 -24.32
C LEU A 243 -19.59 -19.70 -23.28
N SER A 244 -18.95 -20.86 -23.36
CA SER A 244 -19.01 -21.91 -22.35
C SER A 244 -18.21 -21.53 -21.09
N PRO A 245 -18.44 -22.15 -19.92
CA PRO A 245 -17.70 -21.78 -18.70
C PRO A 245 -16.16 -21.79 -18.84
N PRO A 246 -15.52 -22.74 -19.54
CA PRO A 246 -14.08 -22.67 -19.81
C PRO A 246 -13.68 -21.46 -20.66
N GLU A 247 -14.45 -21.14 -21.69
CA GLU A 247 -14.19 -19.98 -22.57
C GLU A 247 -14.38 -18.64 -21.85
N TRP A 248 -15.24 -18.58 -20.81
CA TRP A 248 -15.32 -17.41 -19.92
C TRP A 248 -14.01 -17.18 -19.19
N VAL A 249 -13.41 -18.26 -18.67
CA VAL A 249 -12.13 -18.21 -17.98
C VAL A 249 -11.03 -17.78 -18.96
N GLU A 250 -10.98 -18.38 -20.15
CA GLU A 250 -10.00 -18.04 -21.18
C GLU A 250 -10.08 -16.57 -21.60
N ALA A 251 -11.29 -16.06 -21.90
CA ALA A 251 -11.48 -14.65 -22.27
C ALA A 251 -10.98 -13.71 -21.17
N ARG A 252 -11.27 -14.01 -19.89
CA ARG A 252 -10.80 -13.21 -18.76
C ARG A 252 -9.30 -13.34 -18.52
N MET A 253 -8.72 -14.52 -18.72
CA MET A 253 -7.27 -14.71 -18.63
C MET A 253 -6.53 -13.87 -19.67
N LEU A 254 -7.02 -13.82 -20.92
CA LEU A 254 -6.48 -12.97 -21.98
C LEU A 254 -6.59 -11.48 -21.64
N LEU A 255 -7.72 -11.04 -21.07
CA LEU A 255 -7.92 -9.64 -20.66
C LEU A 255 -7.06 -9.25 -19.44
N GLU A 256 -6.89 -10.14 -18.46
CA GLU A 256 -5.96 -9.91 -17.33
C GLU A 256 -4.49 -9.95 -17.79
N MET A 257 -4.16 -10.75 -18.80
CA MET A 257 -2.82 -10.77 -19.41
C MET A 257 -2.48 -9.38 -19.98
N GLU A 258 -3.39 -8.83 -20.79
CA GLU A 258 -3.26 -7.47 -21.34
C GLU A 258 -3.22 -6.40 -20.26
N ARG A 259 -4.04 -6.52 -19.20
CA ARG A 259 -3.98 -5.62 -18.05
C ARG A 259 -2.57 -5.62 -17.43
N HIS A 260 -1.97 -6.78 -17.20
CA HIS A 260 -0.62 -6.85 -16.63
C HIS A 260 0.47 -6.36 -17.59
N ARG A 261 0.28 -6.57 -18.90
CA ARG A 261 1.10 -6.00 -19.98
C ARG A 261 1.00 -4.47 -20.05
N LEU A 262 -0.11 -3.85 -19.63
CA LEU A 262 -0.20 -2.40 -19.43
C LEU A 262 0.48 -1.96 -18.12
N LEU A 263 0.23 -2.68 -17.02
CA LEU A 263 0.76 -2.35 -15.69
C LEU A 263 2.30 -2.42 -15.61
N MET A 264 2.96 -3.27 -16.41
CA MET A 264 4.43 -3.29 -16.45
C MET A 264 5.06 -2.00 -16.99
N TYR A 265 4.28 -1.04 -17.49
CA TYR A 265 4.76 0.30 -17.90
C TYR A 265 4.52 1.39 -16.83
N THR A 266 4.25 1.04 -15.58
CA THR A 266 4.19 2.02 -14.48
C THR A 266 5.52 2.77 -14.36
N SER A 267 5.50 4.09 -14.59
CA SER A 267 6.69 4.92 -14.76
C SER A 267 7.61 4.99 -13.54
N CYS A 268 7.09 4.77 -12.32
CA CYS A 268 7.89 4.71 -11.09
C CYS A 268 9.00 3.65 -11.19
N GLY A 269 8.80 2.58 -11.98
CA GLY A 269 9.79 1.53 -12.21
C GLY A 269 11.05 1.97 -12.95
N TRP A 270 11.14 3.22 -13.42
CA TRP A 270 12.36 3.79 -13.99
C TRP A 270 12.88 5.00 -13.21
N PHE A 271 12.16 5.49 -12.21
CA PHE A 271 12.46 6.79 -11.62
C PHE A 271 13.77 6.80 -10.82
N PHE A 272 14.02 5.72 -10.07
CA PHE A 272 15.13 5.58 -9.15
C PHE A 272 16.39 5.01 -9.80
N ASP A 273 17.43 4.84 -8.99
CA ASP A 273 18.78 4.51 -9.45
C ASP A 273 18.98 3.02 -9.77
N GLU A 274 18.10 2.12 -9.29
CA GLU A 274 18.37 0.68 -9.24
C GLU A 274 17.19 -0.19 -9.71
N ILE A 275 17.48 -1.22 -10.51
CA ILE A 275 16.51 -2.17 -11.05
C ILE A 275 15.99 -3.18 -9.98
N SER A 276 16.74 -3.43 -8.92
CA SER A 276 16.28 -4.21 -7.76
C SER A 276 15.43 -3.40 -6.76
N GLY A 277 15.20 -2.10 -7.03
CA GLY A 277 14.30 -1.25 -6.25
C GLY A 277 12.86 -1.76 -6.26
N LEU A 278 12.08 -1.35 -5.26
CA LEU A 278 10.70 -1.83 -5.05
C LEU A 278 9.81 -1.60 -6.28
N GLU A 279 9.95 -0.44 -6.90
CA GLU A 279 9.16 0.01 -8.05
C GLU A 279 9.50 -0.80 -9.31
N SER A 280 10.78 -0.95 -9.61
CA SER A 280 11.29 -1.74 -10.74
C SER A 280 10.92 -3.22 -10.59
N VAL A 281 11.06 -3.78 -9.38
CA VAL A 281 10.63 -5.15 -9.06
C VAL A 281 9.12 -5.30 -9.22
N GLN A 282 8.32 -4.28 -8.88
CA GLN A 282 6.87 -4.32 -9.09
C GLN A 282 6.50 -4.38 -10.58
N VAL A 283 7.19 -3.62 -11.44
CA VAL A 283 7.07 -3.72 -12.90
C VAL A 283 7.40 -5.14 -13.38
N LEU A 284 8.49 -5.74 -12.87
CA LEU A 284 8.87 -7.11 -13.22
C LEU A 284 7.86 -8.16 -12.72
N LYS A 285 7.18 -7.93 -11.59
CA LYS A 285 6.08 -8.78 -11.12
C LYS A 285 4.89 -8.74 -12.06
N TYR A 286 4.56 -7.57 -12.64
CA TYR A 286 3.53 -7.48 -13.66
C TYR A 286 3.93 -8.24 -14.94
N ALA A 287 5.18 -8.09 -15.40
CA ALA A 287 5.69 -8.87 -16.53
C ALA A 287 5.63 -10.38 -16.25
N ALA A 288 6.04 -10.82 -15.05
CA ALA A 288 5.95 -12.22 -14.63
C ALA A 288 4.50 -12.73 -14.65
N ARG A 289 3.54 -11.92 -14.20
CA ARG A 289 2.13 -12.30 -14.22
C ARG A 289 1.54 -12.35 -15.64
N ALA A 290 1.96 -11.45 -16.52
CA ALA A 290 1.57 -11.48 -17.93
C ALA A 290 2.12 -12.74 -18.63
N LEU A 291 3.39 -13.08 -18.42
CA LEU A 291 4.01 -14.33 -18.89
C LEU A 291 3.30 -15.57 -18.34
N HIS A 292 2.95 -15.54 -17.03
CA HIS A 292 2.22 -16.63 -16.40
C HIS A 292 0.85 -16.88 -17.05
N LEU A 293 0.11 -15.83 -17.39
CA LEU A 293 -1.17 -15.97 -18.08
C LEU A 293 -0.99 -16.37 -19.55
N GLY A 294 -0.01 -15.80 -20.25
CA GLY A 294 0.27 -16.09 -21.66
C GLY A 294 0.66 -17.55 -21.92
N ARG A 295 1.32 -18.22 -20.98
CA ARG A 295 1.75 -19.62 -21.13
C ARG A 295 0.61 -20.62 -21.41
N TYR A 296 -0.63 -20.27 -21.06
CA TYR A 296 -1.79 -21.12 -21.31
C TYR A 296 -2.20 -21.11 -22.80
N PHE A 297 -1.72 -20.12 -23.56
CA PHE A 297 -2.15 -19.87 -24.94
C PHE A 297 -1.03 -20.06 -25.96
N THR A 298 0.21 -20.23 -25.52
CA THR A 298 1.36 -20.49 -26.40
C THR A 298 2.28 -21.55 -25.80
N ARG A 299 2.95 -22.31 -26.68
CA ARG A 299 4.04 -23.22 -26.30
C ARG A 299 5.42 -22.56 -26.44
N GLU A 300 5.48 -21.35 -26.98
CA GLU A 300 6.73 -20.62 -27.12
C GLU A 300 7.28 -20.23 -25.75
N PRO A 301 8.59 -20.39 -25.49
CA PRO A 301 9.20 -20.06 -24.21
C PRO A 301 9.44 -18.54 -24.09
N LEU A 302 8.36 -17.77 -24.02
CA LEU A 302 8.42 -16.30 -23.98
C LEU A 302 9.27 -15.78 -22.80
N GLU A 303 9.24 -16.48 -21.67
CA GLU A 303 10.03 -16.13 -20.48
C GLU A 303 11.55 -16.18 -20.78
N ASP A 304 12.02 -17.14 -21.57
CA ASP A 304 13.44 -17.26 -21.92
C ASP A 304 13.90 -16.13 -22.84
N GLY A 305 13.04 -15.73 -23.79
CA GLY A 305 13.26 -14.57 -24.65
C GLY A 305 13.35 -13.28 -23.83
N PHE A 306 12.39 -13.09 -22.92
CA PHE A 306 12.35 -11.95 -22.02
C PHE A 306 13.60 -11.85 -21.14
N LEU A 307 14.00 -12.96 -20.49
CA LEU A 307 15.17 -13.00 -19.61
C LEU A 307 16.49 -12.77 -20.34
N ARG A 308 16.58 -13.17 -21.61
CA ARG A 308 17.78 -12.94 -22.44
C ARG A 308 18.03 -11.45 -22.69
N ILE A 309 16.97 -10.68 -22.89
CA ILE A 309 17.06 -9.22 -23.07
C ILE A 309 17.26 -8.55 -21.72
N LEU A 310 16.47 -8.93 -20.71
CA LEU A 310 16.52 -8.37 -19.37
C LEU A 310 17.89 -8.60 -18.68
N GLY A 311 18.60 -9.68 -19.00
CA GLY A 311 19.95 -9.95 -18.48
C GLY A 311 21.00 -8.91 -18.90
N ARG A 312 20.71 -8.03 -19.87
CA ARG A 312 21.57 -6.90 -20.24
C ARG A 312 21.38 -5.69 -19.31
N ALA A 313 20.34 -5.70 -18.48
CA ALA A 313 20.05 -4.64 -17.52
C ALA A 313 20.96 -4.78 -16.29
N GLU A 314 22.13 -4.12 -16.31
CA GLU A 314 23.13 -4.19 -15.23
C GLU A 314 22.57 -3.62 -13.91
N SER A 315 22.52 -4.45 -12.86
CA SER A 315 22.17 -4.01 -11.50
C SER A 315 23.38 -3.39 -10.83
N ASN A 316 23.17 -2.32 -10.05
CA ASN A 316 24.20 -1.76 -9.19
C ASN A 316 24.44 -2.61 -7.93
N ASP A 317 23.58 -3.60 -7.66
CA ASP A 317 23.77 -4.59 -6.59
C ASP A 317 24.63 -5.77 -7.10
N PRO A 318 25.86 -5.95 -6.56
CA PRO A 318 26.77 -7.00 -7.02
C PRO A 318 26.26 -8.43 -6.77
N ASP A 319 25.38 -8.63 -5.78
CA ASP A 319 24.79 -9.94 -5.50
C ASP A 319 23.71 -10.31 -6.52
N LEU A 320 23.05 -9.30 -7.09
CA LEU A 320 22.01 -9.49 -8.10
C LEU A 320 22.60 -9.46 -9.51
N LYS A 321 23.62 -8.65 -9.79
CA LYS A 321 24.34 -8.54 -11.08
C LYS A 321 23.52 -7.96 -12.22
N ASP A 322 22.35 -8.52 -12.52
CA ASP A 322 21.54 -8.14 -13.68
C ASP A 322 20.03 -8.28 -13.45
N GLY A 323 19.24 -7.72 -14.37
CA GLY A 323 17.79 -7.76 -14.34
C GLY A 323 17.20 -9.17 -14.40
N ALA A 324 17.86 -10.14 -15.03
CA ALA A 324 17.35 -11.52 -15.09
C ALA A 324 17.45 -12.20 -13.72
N ALA A 325 18.53 -11.96 -12.98
CA ALA A 325 18.66 -12.40 -11.59
C ALA A 325 17.69 -11.66 -10.65
N VAL A 326 17.48 -10.35 -10.83
CA VAL A 326 16.43 -9.59 -10.13
C VAL A 326 15.07 -10.24 -10.36
N TYR A 327 14.70 -10.52 -11.61
CA TYR A 327 13.44 -11.17 -11.93
C TYR A 327 13.31 -12.55 -11.26
N ARG A 328 14.32 -13.42 -11.37
CA ARG A 328 14.27 -14.78 -10.81
C ARG A 328 14.18 -14.79 -9.28
N ARG A 329 14.88 -13.87 -8.61
CA ARG A 329 14.98 -13.84 -7.14
C ARG A 329 13.88 -13.02 -6.48
N LEU A 330 13.43 -11.93 -7.10
CA LEU A 330 12.55 -10.93 -6.45
C LEU A 330 11.16 -10.82 -7.10
N ALA A 331 11.01 -11.14 -8.38
CA ALA A 331 9.72 -11.04 -9.08
C ALA A 331 9.00 -12.39 -9.22
N LYS A 332 9.64 -13.39 -9.85
CA LYS A 332 9.06 -14.72 -10.13
C LYS A 332 8.50 -15.43 -8.88
N PRO A 333 9.16 -15.40 -7.71
CA PRO A 333 8.63 -16.07 -6.51
C PRO A 333 7.34 -15.46 -5.95
N ALA A 334 6.98 -14.24 -6.38
CA ALA A 334 5.72 -13.60 -6.03
C ALA A 334 4.53 -14.14 -6.84
N GLN A 335 4.76 -14.96 -7.87
CA GLN A 335 3.70 -15.65 -8.59
C GLN A 335 2.97 -16.61 -7.65
N VAL A 336 1.64 -16.54 -7.69
CA VAL A 336 0.74 -17.40 -6.94
C VAL A 336 -0.14 -18.15 -7.93
N ASP A 337 -0.11 -19.47 -7.86
CA ASP A 337 -1.03 -20.37 -8.54
C ASP A 337 -2.09 -20.91 -7.56
N LEU A 338 -3.13 -21.56 -8.10
CA LEU A 338 -4.23 -22.10 -7.29
C LEU A 338 -3.74 -23.16 -6.31
N ARG A 339 -2.75 -23.98 -6.68
CA ARG A 339 -2.16 -24.99 -5.80
C ARG A 339 -1.48 -24.41 -4.58
N ARG A 340 -0.72 -23.31 -4.73
CA ARG A 340 -0.14 -22.59 -3.60
C ARG A 340 -1.21 -22.00 -2.69
N VAL A 341 -2.34 -21.53 -3.24
CA VAL A 341 -3.50 -21.07 -2.44
C VAL A 341 -4.16 -22.23 -1.69
N ILE A 342 -4.30 -23.40 -2.33
CA ILE A 342 -4.83 -24.61 -1.69
C ILE A 342 -3.91 -25.05 -0.54
N ALA A 343 -2.60 -25.11 -0.76
CA ALA A 343 -1.62 -25.43 0.27
C ALA A 343 -1.64 -24.42 1.42
N HIS A 344 -1.78 -23.13 1.08
CA HIS A 344 -1.96 -22.06 2.05
C HIS A 344 -3.18 -22.33 2.93
N TYR A 345 -4.36 -22.52 2.32
CA TYR A 345 -5.60 -22.84 3.02
C TYR A 345 -5.46 -24.09 3.90
N ALA A 346 -4.86 -25.16 3.37
CA ALA A 346 -4.69 -26.42 4.08
C ALA A 346 -3.86 -26.24 5.36
N ILE A 347 -2.69 -25.60 5.27
CA ILE A 347 -1.81 -25.37 6.42
C ILE A 347 -2.47 -24.41 7.42
N THR A 348 -3.07 -23.31 6.97
CA THR A 348 -3.70 -22.33 7.88
C THR A 348 -4.95 -22.90 8.57
N SER A 349 -5.67 -23.83 7.93
CA SER A 349 -6.85 -24.52 8.52
C SER A 349 -6.53 -25.35 9.76
N LEU A 350 -5.25 -25.68 10.00
CA LEU A 350 -4.82 -26.30 11.25
C LEU A 350 -4.94 -25.36 12.45
N PHE A 351 -4.83 -24.05 12.19
CA PHE A 351 -4.79 -23.01 13.22
C PHE A 351 -6.06 -22.15 13.26
N GLU A 352 -6.77 -22.06 12.14
CA GLU A 352 -7.92 -21.18 11.95
C GLU A 352 -9.16 -21.97 11.53
N GLU A 353 -10.31 -21.61 12.08
CA GLU A 353 -11.59 -22.16 11.65
C GLU A 353 -12.15 -21.30 10.53
N TYR A 354 -12.02 -21.79 9.29
CA TYR A 354 -12.65 -21.14 8.15
C TYR A 354 -14.16 -21.46 8.07
N PRO A 355 -14.99 -20.51 7.61
CA PRO A 355 -16.35 -20.83 7.15
C PRO A 355 -16.31 -21.82 5.96
N GLU A 356 -17.48 -22.34 5.55
CA GLU A 356 -17.56 -23.22 4.36
C GLU A 356 -17.00 -22.51 3.12
N GLU A 357 -17.32 -21.23 2.94
CA GLU A 357 -16.76 -20.40 1.89
C GLU A 357 -15.95 -19.25 2.52
N ALA A 358 -14.64 -19.28 2.34
CA ALA A 358 -13.72 -18.28 2.86
C ALA A 358 -13.10 -17.47 1.71
N ARG A 359 -12.85 -16.18 1.95
CA ARG A 359 -12.13 -15.32 1.02
C ARG A 359 -10.70 -15.12 1.48
N ILE A 360 -9.74 -15.49 0.63
CA ILE A 360 -8.31 -15.31 0.86
C ILE A 360 -7.78 -14.44 -0.27
N TYR A 361 -7.50 -13.16 0.00
CA TYR A 361 -7.12 -12.16 -1.00
C TYR A 361 -8.07 -12.14 -2.23
N ALA A 362 -7.56 -12.54 -3.41
CA ALA A 362 -8.29 -12.59 -4.68
C ALA A 362 -8.85 -14.00 -4.99
N PHE A 363 -9.02 -14.84 -3.97
CA PHE A 363 -9.49 -16.22 -4.12
C PHE A 363 -10.66 -16.50 -3.18
N THR A 364 -11.61 -17.28 -3.68
CA THR A 364 -12.67 -17.90 -2.89
C THR A 364 -12.30 -19.36 -2.68
N CYS A 365 -12.20 -19.78 -1.42
CA CYS A 365 -11.90 -21.14 -1.01
C CYS A 365 -13.17 -21.76 -0.42
N ARG A 366 -13.77 -22.72 -1.13
CA ARG A 366 -14.94 -23.46 -0.68
C ARG A 366 -14.52 -24.83 -0.16
N ARG A 367 -14.69 -25.05 1.14
CA ARG A 367 -14.50 -26.36 1.78
C ARG A 367 -15.61 -27.30 1.35
N LEU A 368 -15.22 -28.43 0.77
CA LEU A 368 -16.14 -29.50 0.41
C LEU A 368 -16.15 -30.57 1.50
N GLU A 369 -14.96 -30.95 1.98
CA GLU A 369 -14.77 -31.96 3.03
C GLU A 369 -13.55 -31.58 3.88
N ALA A 370 -13.58 -31.85 5.18
CA ALA A 370 -12.40 -31.75 6.04
C ALA A 370 -12.54 -32.61 7.30
N GLN A 371 -11.43 -33.21 7.70
CA GLN A 371 -11.25 -33.85 9.00
C GLN A 371 -9.88 -33.49 9.54
N ARG A 372 -9.80 -33.28 10.85
CA ARG A 372 -8.58 -32.96 11.58
C ARG A 372 -8.53 -33.77 12.86
N GLU A 373 -7.39 -34.40 13.14
CA GLU A 373 -7.10 -35.05 14.41
C GLU A 373 -5.76 -34.58 14.96
N THR A 374 -5.70 -34.45 16.29
CA THR A 374 -4.50 -34.04 17.01
C THR A 374 -4.15 -35.11 18.03
N ASP A 375 -2.91 -35.58 18.00
CA ASP A 375 -2.35 -36.45 19.04
C ASP A 375 -1.02 -35.85 19.55
N GLY A 376 -1.00 -35.51 20.84
CA GLY A 376 0.10 -34.79 21.47
C GLY A 376 0.43 -33.47 20.77
N ARG A 377 1.61 -33.39 20.14
CA ARG A 377 2.09 -32.21 19.40
C ARG A 377 1.84 -32.29 17.90
N ALA A 378 1.42 -33.44 17.40
CA ALA A 378 1.20 -33.66 15.98
C ALA A 378 -0.27 -33.46 15.63
N THR A 379 -0.52 -32.91 14.44
CA THR A 379 -1.87 -32.73 13.91
C THR A 379 -1.89 -33.17 12.46
N LEU A 380 -2.82 -34.06 12.11
CA LEU A 380 -3.11 -34.47 10.74
C LEU A 380 -4.46 -33.89 10.32
N ALA A 381 -4.50 -33.21 9.17
CA ALA A 381 -5.75 -32.85 8.52
C ALA A 381 -5.79 -33.31 7.07
N LEU A 382 -6.96 -33.81 6.67
CA LEU A 382 -7.27 -34.23 5.31
C LEU A 382 -8.57 -33.55 4.89
N GLY A 383 -8.66 -33.17 3.63
CA GLY A 383 -9.87 -32.54 3.13
C GLY A 383 -9.87 -32.33 1.63
N ARG A 384 -10.95 -31.74 1.15
CA ARG A 384 -11.16 -31.34 -0.24
C ARG A 384 -11.64 -29.91 -0.28
N VAL A 385 -11.00 -29.10 -1.11
CA VAL A 385 -11.30 -27.69 -1.26
C VAL A 385 -11.36 -27.34 -2.74
N ARG A 386 -12.32 -26.48 -3.09
CA ARG A 386 -12.36 -25.81 -4.39
C ARG A 386 -11.90 -24.39 -4.23
N VAL A 387 -10.85 -24.01 -4.94
CA VAL A 387 -10.33 -22.64 -4.95
C VAL A 387 -10.60 -22.01 -6.30
N THR A 388 -11.24 -20.86 -6.29
CA THR A 388 -11.59 -20.08 -7.48
C THR A 388 -11.01 -18.68 -7.38
N THR A 389 -10.32 -18.20 -8.42
CA THR A 389 -9.87 -16.80 -8.45
C THR A 389 -11.01 -15.85 -8.84
N THR A 390 -11.12 -14.73 -8.14
CA THR A 390 -12.07 -13.67 -8.47
C THR A 390 -11.67 -12.88 -9.73
N LEU A 391 -10.43 -13.03 -10.20
CA LEU A 391 -9.90 -12.30 -11.34
C LEU A 391 -10.31 -12.94 -12.68
N THR A 392 -10.09 -14.24 -12.83
CA THR A 392 -10.36 -14.97 -14.08
C THR A 392 -11.48 -16.01 -13.97
N ALA A 393 -11.97 -16.29 -12.75
CA ALA A 393 -12.84 -17.43 -12.44
C ALA A 393 -12.22 -18.82 -12.72
N GLU A 394 -10.90 -18.89 -12.96
CA GLU A 394 -10.17 -20.16 -12.95
C GLU A 394 -10.37 -20.85 -11.59
N SER A 395 -10.68 -22.14 -11.62
CA SER A 395 -11.00 -22.92 -10.44
C SER A 395 -10.23 -24.24 -10.45
N GLU A 396 -9.71 -24.63 -9.29
CA GLU A 396 -9.09 -25.93 -9.07
C GLU A 396 -9.76 -26.62 -7.88
N ASP A 397 -10.05 -27.90 -8.06
CA ASP A 397 -10.62 -28.79 -7.05
C ASP A 397 -9.57 -29.83 -6.68
N ALA A 398 -9.15 -29.81 -5.41
CA ALA A 398 -8.05 -30.64 -4.93
C ALA A 398 -8.35 -31.21 -3.55
N ALA A 399 -7.91 -32.45 -3.37
CA ALA A 399 -7.71 -33.02 -2.05
C ALA A 399 -6.37 -32.55 -1.48
N PHE A 400 -6.32 -32.31 -0.18
CA PHE A 400 -5.12 -31.98 0.55
C PHE A 400 -4.94 -32.92 1.74
N GLY A 401 -3.69 -33.21 2.07
CA GLY A 401 -3.27 -33.81 3.32
C GLY A 401 -2.16 -33.00 3.94
N VAL A 402 -2.33 -32.56 5.18
CA VAL A 402 -1.33 -31.78 5.90
C VAL A 402 -1.03 -32.42 7.25
N LEU A 403 0.25 -32.71 7.47
CA LEU A 403 0.79 -33.15 8.74
C LEU A 403 1.63 -32.02 9.35
N HIS A 404 1.27 -31.60 10.56
CA HIS A 404 2.09 -30.76 11.42
C HIS A 404 2.75 -31.65 12.47
N PHE A 405 4.08 -31.66 12.55
CA PHE A 405 4.82 -32.51 13.49
C PHE A 405 4.89 -31.91 14.91
N GLY A 406 4.46 -30.65 15.06
CA GLY A 406 4.78 -29.78 16.19
C GLY A 406 5.92 -28.81 15.84
N GLY A 407 5.95 -27.66 16.50
CA GLY A 407 6.95 -26.63 16.19
C GLY A 407 6.78 -26.08 14.76
N SER A 408 7.86 -25.95 14.01
CA SER A 408 7.90 -25.31 12.68
C SER A 408 7.73 -26.23 11.48
N ASP A 409 7.60 -27.54 11.69
CA ASP A 409 7.69 -28.53 10.61
C ASP A 409 6.31 -28.95 10.11
N PHE A 410 6.12 -28.83 8.79
CA PHE A 410 4.87 -29.13 8.09
C PHE A 410 5.16 -29.95 6.83
N HIS A 411 4.28 -30.89 6.53
CA HIS A 411 4.24 -31.63 5.27
C HIS A 411 2.83 -31.53 4.69
N CYS A 412 2.65 -30.69 3.67
CA CYS A 412 1.37 -30.54 2.98
C CYS A 412 1.46 -31.07 1.56
N SER A 413 0.66 -32.07 1.21
CA SER A 413 0.62 -32.67 -0.13
C SER A 413 -0.76 -32.49 -0.75
N LEU A 414 -0.78 -32.27 -2.06
CA LEU A 414 -2.00 -32.02 -2.84
C LEU A 414 -2.20 -33.10 -3.90
N ARG A 415 -3.47 -33.32 -4.27
CA ARG A 415 -3.87 -34.22 -5.35
C ARG A 415 -5.10 -33.67 -6.05
N ALA A 416 -5.11 -33.70 -7.38
CA ALA A 416 -6.30 -33.34 -8.15
C ALA A 416 -7.50 -34.22 -7.77
N ALA A 417 -8.66 -33.60 -7.53
CA ALA A 417 -9.88 -34.30 -7.13
C ALA A 417 -10.61 -34.91 -8.35
N GLN A 418 -9.99 -35.92 -8.99
CA GLN A 418 -10.58 -36.62 -10.14
C GLN A 418 -11.43 -37.85 -9.74
N ASP A 419 -11.28 -38.37 -8.52
CA ASP A 419 -12.03 -39.53 -8.01
C ASP A 419 -12.48 -39.31 -6.54
N PRO A 420 -13.77 -39.01 -6.29
CA PRO A 420 -14.31 -38.84 -4.94
C PRO A 420 -14.23 -40.12 -4.08
N GLY A 421 -14.22 -41.31 -4.69
CA GLY A 421 -14.21 -42.58 -3.95
C GLY A 421 -12.86 -42.90 -3.30
N GLY A 422 -11.75 -42.41 -3.88
CA GLY A 422 -10.41 -42.62 -3.37
C GLY A 422 -10.11 -41.87 -2.07
N LEU A 423 -10.75 -40.72 -1.83
CA LEU A 423 -10.42 -39.87 -0.67
C LEU A 423 -10.80 -40.53 0.66
N GLU A 424 -11.94 -41.23 0.71
CA GLU A 424 -12.37 -41.95 1.91
C GLU A 424 -11.39 -43.07 2.28
N GLN A 425 -10.87 -43.80 1.29
CA GLN A 425 -9.87 -44.83 1.52
C GLN A 425 -8.54 -44.24 2.01
N ILE A 426 -8.12 -43.11 1.44
CA ILE A 426 -6.93 -42.36 1.89
C ILE A 426 -7.11 -41.90 3.33
N ARG A 427 -8.29 -41.35 3.66
CA ARG A 427 -8.67 -40.89 5.00
C ARG A 427 -8.54 -42.02 6.02
N LEU A 428 -9.18 -43.16 5.76
CA LEU A 428 -9.13 -44.33 6.64
C LEU A 428 -7.70 -44.84 6.85
N ASP A 429 -6.89 -44.94 5.79
CA ASP A 429 -5.50 -45.40 5.87
C ASP A 429 -4.62 -44.42 6.69
N LEU A 430 -4.68 -43.12 6.38
CA LEU A 430 -3.81 -42.13 7.02
C LEU A 430 -4.17 -41.87 8.48
N PHE A 431 -5.45 -41.78 8.84
CA PHE A 431 -5.84 -41.65 10.25
C PHE A 431 -5.58 -42.93 11.06
N ALA A 432 -5.70 -44.13 10.45
CA ALA A 432 -5.30 -45.36 11.12
C ALA A 432 -3.78 -45.40 11.40
N LYS A 433 -2.94 -44.94 10.47
CA LYS A 433 -1.49 -44.79 10.69
C LYS A 433 -1.17 -43.72 11.74
N PHE A 434 -1.90 -42.61 11.72
CA PHE A 434 -1.76 -41.53 12.70
C PHE A 434 -2.09 -41.99 14.12
N ALA A 435 -3.19 -42.74 14.29
CA ALA A 435 -3.60 -43.32 15.57
C ALA A 435 -2.58 -44.34 16.15
N ARG A 436 -1.72 -44.91 15.30
CA ARG A 436 -0.60 -45.78 15.72
C ARG A 436 0.67 -45.00 16.10
N GLN A 437 0.62 -43.67 16.10
CA GLN A 437 1.72 -42.76 16.45
C GLN A 437 2.97 -42.89 15.56
N SER A 438 2.83 -43.44 14.34
CA SER A 438 3.93 -43.56 13.38
C SER A 438 3.90 -42.42 12.36
N LEU A 439 4.47 -41.26 12.72
CA LEU A 439 4.51 -40.08 11.83
C LEU A 439 5.25 -40.37 10.51
N THR A 440 6.26 -41.24 10.54
CA THR A 440 6.98 -41.65 9.32
C THR A 440 6.10 -42.46 8.37
N GLU A 441 5.21 -43.33 8.89
CA GLU A 441 4.22 -44.04 8.06
C GLU A 441 3.17 -43.10 7.49
N VAL A 442 2.79 -42.05 8.22
CA VAL A 442 1.87 -41.02 7.74
C VAL A 442 2.50 -40.25 6.57
N VAL A 443 3.75 -39.81 6.69
CA VAL A 443 4.48 -39.15 5.58
C VAL A 443 4.59 -40.07 4.37
N ARG A 444 4.98 -41.33 4.56
CA ARG A 444 5.05 -42.31 3.45
C ARG A 444 3.68 -42.58 2.83
N GLY A 445 2.61 -42.52 3.63
CA GLY A 445 1.24 -42.60 3.15
C GLY A 445 0.85 -41.37 2.33
N LEU A 446 1.21 -40.16 2.78
CA LEU A 446 0.99 -38.92 2.04
C LEU A 446 1.72 -38.98 0.70
N ASP A 447 3.00 -39.35 0.68
CA ASP A 447 3.80 -39.45 -0.55
C ASP A 447 3.32 -40.56 -1.51
N HIS A 448 2.61 -41.58 -0.99
CA HIS A 448 2.02 -42.65 -1.79
C HIS A 448 0.68 -42.23 -2.41
N HIS A 449 -0.18 -41.56 -1.62
CA HIS A 449 -1.55 -41.23 -2.01
C HIS A 449 -1.68 -39.89 -2.73
N PHE A 450 -0.77 -38.96 -2.46
CA PHE A 450 -0.72 -37.62 -3.04
C PHE A 450 0.46 -37.48 -4.00
N GLU A 451 0.56 -36.32 -4.64
CA GLU A 451 1.66 -36.03 -5.55
C GLU A 451 2.98 -35.86 -4.79
N SER A 452 4.11 -36.14 -5.46
CA SER A 452 5.45 -36.06 -4.86
C SER A 452 5.86 -34.66 -4.39
N ALA A 453 5.22 -33.62 -4.93
CA ALA A 453 5.47 -32.24 -4.51
C ALA A 453 4.76 -31.96 -3.18
N TYR A 454 5.47 -31.35 -2.24
CA TYR A 454 4.93 -30.95 -0.95
C TYR A 454 5.21 -29.48 -0.67
N TYR A 455 4.38 -28.91 0.20
CA TYR A 455 4.42 -27.52 0.63
C TYR A 455 4.70 -27.45 2.13
N THR A 456 5.33 -26.36 2.52
CA THR A 456 5.77 -26.09 3.88
C THR A 456 5.34 -24.69 4.30
N LEU A 457 5.69 -24.30 5.52
CA LEU A 457 5.48 -22.94 6.02
C LEU A 457 6.12 -21.85 5.12
N ARG A 458 7.15 -22.20 4.32
CA ARG A 458 7.83 -21.26 3.42
C ARG A 458 6.95 -20.82 2.25
N ASP A 459 6.01 -21.67 1.86
CA ASP A 459 5.14 -21.50 0.69
C ASP A 459 3.91 -20.63 1.00
N LEU A 460 3.63 -20.41 2.29
CA LEU A 460 2.58 -19.50 2.75
C LEU A 460 2.80 -18.06 2.26
N PHE A 461 1.71 -17.31 2.26
CA PHE A 461 1.76 -15.88 2.02
C PHE A 461 2.41 -15.18 3.21
N LEU A 462 3.06 -14.05 2.95
CA LEU A 462 4.00 -13.45 3.89
C LEU A 462 3.34 -13.11 5.24
N GLU A 463 2.09 -12.63 5.21
CA GLU A 463 1.34 -12.21 6.39
C GLU A 463 0.95 -13.42 7.25
N GLU A 464 0.30 -14.43 6.68
CA GLU A 464 -0.07 -15.65 7.41
C GLU A 464 1.15 -16.43 7.87
N ARG A 465 2.23 -16.44 7.09
CA ARG A 465 3.51 -17.04 7.52
C ARG A 465 4.02 -16.38 8.79
N ARG A 466 4.00 -15.05 8.87
CA ARG A 466 4.39 -14.30 10.08
C ARG A 466 3.45 -14.59 11.24
N ARG A 467 2.13 -14.63 11.00
CA ARG A 467 1.11 -14.91 12.02
C ARG A 467 1.27 -16.31 12.62
N ILE A 468 1.43 -17.34 11.79
CA ILE A 468 1.63 -18.71 12.25
C ILE A 468 2.97 -18.84 13.00
N LEU A 469 4.06 -18.27 12.49
CA LEU A 469 5.34 -18.25 13.20
C LEU A 469 5.21 -17.62 14.60
N ALA A 470 4.55 -16.46 14.70
CA ALA A 470 4.30 -15.81 15.98
C ALA A 470 3.55 -16.74 16.95
N ARG A 471 2.50 -17.44 16.48
CA ARG A 471 1.74 -18.41 17.28
C ARG A 471 2.59 -19.61 17.72
N LEU A 472 3.39 -20.18 16.83
CA LEU A 472 4.26 -21.32 17.12
C LEU A 472 5.35 -20.97 18.14
N THR A 473 5.85 -19.73 18.11
CA THR A 473 6.86 -19.24 19.07
C THR A 473 6.28 -18.73 20.39
N ALA A 474 4.96 -18.61 20.53
CA ALA A 474 4.33 -18.01 21.71
C ALA A 474 4.61 -18.79 23.01
N GLY A 475 4.53 -20.13 22.97
CA GLY A 475 4.82 -21.00 24.11
C GLY A 475 6.28 -20.92 24.56
N PRO A 476 7.26 -21.19 23.69
CA PRO A 476 8.68 -21.01 24.00
C PRO A 476 9.02 -19.60 24.51
N ARG A 477 8.39 -18.56 23.94
CA ARG A 477 8.56 -17.18 24.40
C ARG A 477 8.04 -16.99 25.83
N ALA A 478 6.89 -17.56 26.18
CA ALA A 478 6.34 -17.49 27.52
C ALA A 478 7.22 -18.20 28.56
N GLU A 479 7.76 -19.38 28.22
CA GLU A 479 8.71 -20.10 29.10
C GLU A 479 9.99 -19.29 29.34
N PHE A 480 10.52 -18.68 28.27
CA PHE A 480 11.67 -17.79 28.36
C PHE A 480 11.38 -16.55 29.23
N SER A 481 10.24 -15.89 29.01
CA SER A 481 9.76 -14.77 29.85
C SER A 481 9.69 -15.16 31.33
N GLN A 482 9.11 -16.31 31.66
CA GLN A 482 9.06 -16.80 33.04
C GLN A 482 10.45 -17.05 33.63
N ALA A 483 11.38 -17.60 32.84
CA ALA A 483 12.76 -17.78 33.29
C ALA A 483 13.46 -16.45 33.58
N CYS A 484 13.32 -15.47 32.68
CA CYS A 484 13.81 -14.11 32.90
C CYS A 484 13.22 -13.49 34.17
N ARG A 485 11.91 -13.64 34.39
CA ARG A 485 11.25 -13.11 35.59
C ARG A 485 11.77 -13.73 36.87
N ARG A 486 11.93 -15.07 36.92
CA ARG A 486 12.53 -15.75 38.08
C ARG A 486 13.94 -15.23 38.38
N LEU A 487 14.77 -15.06 37.35
CA LEU A 487 16.14 -14.56 37.51
C LEU A 487 16.15 -13.09 37.94
N TYR A 488 15.24 -12.27 37.40
CA TYR A 488 15.09 -10.87 37.79
C TYR A 488 14.69 -10.74 39.25
N ASP A 489 13.62 -11.43 39.67
CA ASP A 489 13.09 -11.35 41.03
C ASP A 489 14.11 -11.83 42.07
N ALA A 490 14.86 -12.90 41.77
CA ALA A 490 15.92 -13.41 42.64
C ALA A 490 17.08 -12.43 42.84
N ASN A 491 17.33 -11.53 41.88
CA ASN A 491 18.49 -10.62 41.89
C ASN A 491 18.10 -9.14 42.01
N ALA A 492 16.81 -8.79 42.13
CA ALA A 492 16.32 -7.41 42.09
C ALA A 492 17.00 -6.51 43.13
N ARG A 493 17.11 -6.96 44.38
CA ARG A 493 17.76 -6.21 45.46
C ARG A 493 19.25 -6.00 45.22
N GLN A 494 19.92 -6.99 44.62
CA GLN A 494 21.35 -6.89 44.30
C GLN A 494 21.59 -5.91 43.14
N MET A 495 20.72 -5.92 42.12
CA MET A 495 20.75 -4.93 41.04
C MET A 495 20.52 -3.51 41.54
N GLU A 496 19.57 -3.32 42.47
CA GLU A 496 19.34 -2.02 43.13
C GLU A 496 20.56 -1.59 43.96
N PHE A 497 21.11 -2.48 44.80
CA PHE A 497 22.30 -2.19 45.60
C PHE A 497 23.52 -1.80 44.76
N LEU A 498 23.77 -2.50 43.65
CA LEU A 498 24.88 -2.16 42.74
C LEU A 498 24.72 -0.74 42.17
N ARG A 499 23.50 -0.32 41.84
CA ARG A 499 23.27 1.06 41.36
C ARG A 499 23.38 2.11 42.44
N GLU A 500 22.94 1.80 43.66
CA GLU A 500 23.10 2.72 44.80
C GLU A 500 24.57 2.98 45.12
N MET A 501 25.45 2.01 44.86
CA MET A 501 26.90 2.12 45.03
C MET A 501 27.63 2.64 43.79
N ASP A 502 26.93 3.27 42.84
CA ASP A 502 27.46 3.77 41.57
C ASP A 502 28.21 2.72 40.72
N ALA A 503 27.91 1.42 40.92
CA ALA A 503 28.49 0.33 40.16
C ALA A 503 27.70 0.05 38.87
N HIS A 504 28.40 -0.42 37.84
CA HIS A 504 27.78 -0.80 36.58
C HIS A 504 27.09 -2.16 36.73
N LEU A 505 25.86 -2.29 36.22
CA LEU A 505 25.22 -3.61 36.13
C LEU A 505 25.96 -4.47 35.09
N PRO A 506 26.36 -5.70 35.43
CA PRO A 506 26.79 -6.69 34.46
C PRO A 506 25.77 -6.86 33.32
N GLU A 507 26.25 -7.09 32.09
CA GLU A 507 25.37 -7.19 30.92
C GLU A 507 24.29 -8.28 31.03
N ALA A 508 24.60 -9.40 31.71
CA ALA A 508 23.62 -10.44 31.96
C ALA A 508 22.39 -9.92 32.76
N PHE A 509 22.61 -9.05 33.74
CA PHE A 509 21.52 -8.41 34.48
C PHE A 509 20.77 -7.37 33.65
N LYS A 510 21.47 -6.60 32.81
CA LYS A 510 20.83 -5.64 31.89
C LYS A 510 19.90 -6.34 30.88
N VAL A 511 20.32 -7.47 30.32
CA VAL A 511 19.48 -8.27 29.39
C VAL A 511 18.22 -8.78 30.09
N ILE A 512 18.35 -9.34 31.29
CA ILE A 512 17.22 -9.86 32.08
C ILE A 512 16.28 -8.72 32.49
N ALA A 513 16.83 -7.62 32.99
CA ALA A 513 16.06 -6.43 33.35
C ALA A 513 15.31 -5.85 32.15
N ARG A 514 15.94 -5.80 30.96
CA ARG A 514 15.26 -5.37 29.72
C ARG A 514 14.06 -6.23 29.40
N ALA A 515 14.23 -7.55 29.38
CA ALA A 515 13.16 -8.47 29.06
C ALA A 515 11.97 -8.31 30.01
N VAL A 516 12.23 -8.25 31.32
CA VAL A 516 11.17 -8.16 32.34
C VAL A 516 10.51 -6.77 32.37
N LEU A 517 11.29 -5.70 32.33
CA LEU A 517 10.74 -4.34 32.34
C LEU A 517 9.95 -4.03 31.06
N GLN A 518 10.37 -4.56 29.91
CA GLN A 518 9.60 -4.47 28.66
C GLN A 518 8.25 -5.17 28.79
N GLU A 519 8.24 -6.41 29.29
CA GLU A 519 7.00 -7.18 29.47
C GLU A 519 6.04 -6.50 30.47
N VAL A 520 6.56 -6.00 31.59
CA VAL A 520 5.77 -5.28 32.59
C VAL A 520 5.25 -3.95 32.04
N LEU A 521 6.05 -3.23 31.23
CA LEU A 521 5.60 -2.02 30.55
C LEU A 521 4.43 -2.32 29.62
N GLU A 522 4.53 -3.36 28.79
CA GLU A 522 3.46 -3.75 27.85
C GLU A 522 2.18 -4.18 28.57
N GLN A 523 2.29 -4.89 29.69
CA GLN A 523 1.16 -5.28 30.53
C GLN A 523 0.47 -4.07 31.17
N GLU A 524 1.24 -3.14 31.74
CA GLU A 524 0.68 -1.94 32.36
C GLU A 524 0.07 -0.98 31.33
N VAL A 525 0.61 -0.93 30.11
CA VAL A 525 -0.02 -0.22 28.99
C VAL A 525 -1.35 -0.87 28.62
N ALA A 526 -1.43 -2.20 28.55
CA ALA A 526 -2.70 -2.89 28.29
C ALA A 526 -3.75 -2.59 29.38
N ARG A 527 -3.36 -2.65 30.66
CA ARG A 527 -4.24 -2.30 31.78
C ARG A 527 -4.66 -0.84 31.78
N LEU A 528 -3.78 0.08 31.37
CA LEU A 528 -4.14 1.49 31.17
C LEU A 528 -5.21 1.64 30.08
N VAL A 529 -5.08 0.89 28.98
CA VAL A 529 -6.04 0.88 27.86
C VAL A 529 -7.40 0.25 28.26
N GLU A 530 -7.40 -0.72 29.17
CA GLU A 530 -8.63 -1.29 29.72
C GLU A 530 -9.25 -0.39 30.82
N GLY A 531 -8.46 0.58 31.31
CA GLY A 531 -8.86 1.52 32.37
C GLY A 531 -8.74 0.94 33.77
N GLU A 532 -7.88 -0.06 33.94
CA GLU A 532 -7.59 -0.76 35.20
C GLU A 532 -6.34 -0.25 35.92
N ALA A 533 -5.58 0.65 35.29
CA ALA A 533 -4.33 1.19 35.82
C ALA A 533 -4.22 2.71 35.58
N ASP A 534 -3.32 3.35 36.34
CA ASP A 534 -2.97 4.76 36.18
C ASP A 534 -1.56 4.93 35.57
N ALA A 535 -1.20 6.18 35.31
CA ALA A 535 0.09 6.55 34.74
C ALA A 535 1.28 6.39 35.69
N ALA A 536 1.06 6.22 36.99
CA ALA A 536 2.13 6.26 37.99
C ALA A 536 3.04 5.03 37.84
N ARG A 537 2.44 3.86 37.61
CA ARG A 537 3.20 2.62 37.43
C ARG A 537 4.08 2.62 36.18
N LEU A 538 3.60 3.22 35.09
CA LEU A 538 4.38 3.40 33.85
C LEU A 538 5.62 4.27 34.10
N ARG A 539 5.47 5.36 34.85
CA ARG A 539 6.60 6.23 35.24
C ARG A 539 7.63 5.49 36.09
N GLU A 540 7.19 4.67 37.05
CA GLU A 540 8.10 3.85 37.87
C GLU A 540 8.93 2.87 37.03
N ILE A 541 8.30 2.21 36.05
CA ILE A 541 8.97 1.24 35.17
C ILE A 541 10.07 1.93 34.36
N LEU A 542 9.77 3.10 33.79
CA LEU A 542 10.73 3.85 32.97
C LEU A 542 11.87 4.45 33.79
N GLN A 543 11.58 4.98 34.98
CA GLN A 543 12.62 5.44 35.91
C GLN A 543 13.54 4.29 36.33
N ARG A 544 12.98 3.10 36.57
CA ARG A 544 13.77 1.90 36.89
C ARG A 544 14.62 1.46 35.69
N ALA A 545 14.08 1.46 34.48
CA ALA A 545 14.83 1.15 33.26
C ALA A 545 16.00 2.13 33.05
N GLN A 546 15.76 3.43 33.28
CA GLN A 546 16.80 4.46 33.21
C GLN A 546 17.90 4.24 34.26
N ARG A 547 17.53 3.93 35.51
CA ARG A 547 18.50 3.62 36.59
C ARG A 547 19.34 2.39 36.28
N PHE A 548 18.77 1.38 35.61
CA PHE A 548 19.49 0.19 35.18
C PHE A 548 20.25 0.36 33.87
N GLU A 549 20.18 1.54 33.24
CA GLU A 549 20.78 1.84 31.93
C GLU A 549 20.29 0.89 30.83
N VAL A 550 18.99 0.59 30.86
CA VAL A 550 18.34 -0.34 29.94
C VAL A 550 17.42 0.42 29.01
N ALA A 551 17.69 0.31 27.70
CA ALA A 551 16.80 0.81 26.66
C ALA A 551 15.58 -0.11 26.50
N LEU A 552 14.39 0.46 26.62
CA LEU A 552 13.10 -0.19 26.34
C LEU A 552 12.62 0.22 24.94
N ASP A 553 11.89 -0.68 24.28
CA ASP A 553 11.23 -0.39 23.01
C ASP A 553 9.89 0.31 23.29
N LEU A 554 9.86 1.62 23.04
CA LEU A 554 8.69 2.46 23.20
C LEU A 554 7.84 2.55 21.93
N THR A 555 8.30 2.04 20.79
CA THR A 555 7.58 2.11 19.51
C THR A 555 6.29 1.29 19.58
N ALA A 556 6.35 0.08 20.13
CA ALA A 556 5.15 -0.75 20.34
C ALA A 556 4.17 -0.12 21.34
N VAL A 557 4.68 0.57 22.36
CA VAL A 557 3.87 1.29 23.36
C VAL A 557 3.17 2.48 22.72
N GLN A 558 3.90 3.30 21.96
CA GLN A 558 3.36 4.45 21.22
C GLN A 558 2.22 4.01 20.30
N HIS A 559 2.39 2.92 19.55
CA HIS A 559 1.37 2.39 18.67
C HIS A 559 0.07 2.01 19.43
N ARG A 560 0.18 1.21 20.50
CA ARG A 560 -1.00 0.81 21.29
C ARG A 560 -1.72 2.00 21.94
N LEU A 561 -0.97 2.99 22.43
CA LEU A 561 -1.55 4.20 23.01
C LEU A 561 -2.28 5.05 21.95
N THR A 562 -1.72 5.16 20.73
CA THR A 562 -2.38 5.81 19.58
C THR A 562 -3.68 5.11 19.20
N GLU A 563 -3.69 3.78 19.11
CA GLU A 563 -4.90 3.00 18.78
C GLU A 563 -5.98 3.16 19.85
N ALA A 564 -5.60 3.06 21.13
CA ALA A 564 -6.53 3.26 22.25
C ALA A 564 -7.14 4.65 22.25
N LEU A 565 -6.32 5.70 22.10
CA LEU A 565 -6.79 7.08 22.01
C LEU A 565 -7.77 7.26 20.86
N THR A 566 -7.45 6.73 19.67
CA THR A 566 -8.30 6.83 18.49
C THR A 566 -9.65 6.15 18.69
N SER A 567 -9.65 4.95 19.30
CA SER A 567 -10.86 4.21 19.66
C SER A 567 -11.71 4.94 20.70
N TRP A 568 -11.09 5.50 21.74
CA TRP A 568 -11.82 6.25 22.75
C TRP A 568 -12.40 7.55 22.21
N VAL A 569 -11.66 8.28 21.38
CA VAL A 569 -12.18 9.49 20.73
C VAL A 569 -13.37 9.15 19.85
N TRP A 570 -13.36 8.02 19.13
CA TRP A 570 -14.52 7.52 18.40
C TRP A 570 -15.75 7.36 19.29
N VAL A 571 -15.61 6.62 20.40
CA VAL A 571 -16.73 6.39 21.31
C VAL A 571 -17.21 7.69 21.94
N VAL A 572 -16.29 8.59 22.30
CA VAL A 572 -16.63 9.92 22.85
C VAL A 572 -17.45 10.74 21.85
N VAL A 573 -17.12 10.69 20.55
CA VAL A 573 -17.86 11.44 19.53
C VAL A 573 -19.18 10.81 19.11
N GLU A 574 -19.42 9.54 19.43
CA GLU A 574 -20.71 8.85 19.20
C GLU A 574 -21.67 8.95 20.40
N GLY A 575 -21.34 9.75 21.41
CA GLY A 575 -22.18 9.95 22.61
C GLY A 575 -21.69 9.19 23.86
N GLY A 576 -20.41 8.84 23.91
CA GLY A 576 -19.76 8.19 25.05
C GLY A 576 -19.76 9.02 26.33
N ASP A 577 -19.63 8.33 27.48
CA ASP A 577 -19.70 8.94 28.82
C ASP A 577 -18.43 9.75 29.21
N GLU A 578 -18.60 10.62 30.20
CA GLU A 578 -17.58 11.44 30.85
C GLU A 578 -16.30 10.69 31.25
N GLY A 579 -16.43 9.39 31.58
CA GLY A 579 -15.30 8.53 31.93
C GLY A 579 -14.26 8.40 30.82
N LEU A 580 -14.70 8.25 29.57
CA LEU A 580 -13.81 8.07 28.41
C LEU A 580 -13.09 9.37 28.04
N ILE A 581 -13.75 10.51 28.19
CA ILE A 581 -13.14 11.84 27.98
C ILE A 581 -11.96 12.04 28.94
N ARG A 582 -12.15 11.68 30.23
CA ARG A 582 -11.08 11.76 31.24
C ARG A 582 -9.93 10.80 30.92
N ARG A 583 -10.23 9.56 30.48
CA ARG A 583 -9.22 8.57 30.10
C ARG A 583 -8.38 9.05 28.91
N ALA A 584 -9.01 9.55 27.85
CA ALA A 584 -8.32 10.09 26.67
C ALA A 584 -7.43 11.30 27.03
N ALA A 585 -7.95 12.23 27.85
CA ALA A 585 -7.15 13.36 28.31
C ALA A 585 -5.95 12.94 29.16
N SER A 586 -6.16 11.97 30.07
CA SER A 586 -5.09 11.41 30.92
C SER A 586 -4.02 10.72 30.08
N LEU A 587 -4.39 9.90 29.10
CA LEU A 587 -3.45 9.21 28.22
C LEU A 587 -2.57 10.19 27.44
N LEU A 588 -3.13 11.29 26.92
CA LEU A 588 -2.34 12.36 26.28
C LEU A 588 -1.31 12.97 27.26
N GLU A 589 -1.68 13.15 28.53
CA GLU A 589 -0.75 13.60 29.58
C GLU A 589 0.38 12.61 29.82
N VAL A 590 0.04 11.31 29.86
CA VAL A 590 1.02 10.24 30.02
C VAL A 590 1.98 10.28 28.85
N ALA A 591 1.48 10.29 27.63
CA ALA A 591 2.33 10.30 26.44
C ALA A 591 3.28 11.51 26.43
N GLU A 592 2.78 12.70 26.75
CA GLU A 592 3.59 13.92 26.86
C GLU A 592 4.66 13.79 27.97
N GLY A 593 4.28 13.35 29.17
CA GLY A 593 5.19 13.13 30.29
C GLY A 593 6.24 12.04 30.03
N LEU A 594 5.97 11.12 29.11
CA LEU A 594 6.89 10.08 28.66
C LEU A 594 7.71 10.49 27.42
N GLY A 595 7.51 11.70 26.88
CA GLY A 595 8.17 12.15 25.66
C GLY A 595 7.77 11.38 24.40
N LEU A 596 6.60 10.73 24.42
CA LEU A 596 6.07 9.95 23.30
C LEU A 596 5.27 10.85 22.34
N SER A 597 5.66 10.87 21.07
CA SER A 597 4.88 11.56 20.03
C SER A 597 3.80 10.63 19.48
N LEU A 598 2.57 10.71 20.01
CA LEU A 598 1.46 9.94 19.44
C LEU A 598 1.10 10.46 18.04
N ASP A 599 0.75 9.56 17.13
CA ASP A 599 0.04 9.94 15.91
C ASP A 599 -1.42 10.24 16.29
N LEU A 600 -1.84 11.48 16.09
CA LEU A 600 -3.15 12.00 16.48
C LEU A 600 -4.10 12.16 15.29
N TRP A 601 -3.67 11.88 14.06
CA TRP A 601 -4.39 12.28 12.84
C TRP A 601 -5.84 11.77 12.79
N GLU A 602 -6.05 10.47 13.04
CA GLU A 602 -7.39 9.88 12.99
C GLU A 602 -8.28 10.39 14.14
N ALA A 603 -7.71 10.49 15.35
CA ALA A 603 -8.39 11.04 16.52
C ALA A 603 -8.81 12.50 16.31
N GLN A 604 -7.92 13.34 15.77
CA GLN A 604 -8.20 14.74 15.44
C GLN A 604 -9.30 14.84 14.39
N ASN A 605 -9.23 14.11 13.28
CA ASN A 605 -10.24 14.17 12.22
C ASN A 605 -11.63 13.75 12.71
N ARG A 606 -11.72 12.71 13.55
CA ARG A 606 -12.97 12.27 14.17
C ARG A 606 -13.55 13.33 15.11
N PHE A 607 -12.70 13.87 15.98
CA PHE A 607 -13.09 14.94 16.89
C PHE A 607 -13.59 16.18 16.13
N HIS A 608 -12.85 16.60 15.09
CA HIS A 608 -13.23 17.72 14.24
C HIS A 608 -14.60 17.50 13.60
N ARG A 609 -14.80 16.38 12.88
CA ARG A 609 -16.07 16.06 12.22
C ARG A 609 -17.24 16.14 13.19
N ALA A 610 -17.08 15.57 14.39
CA ALA A 610 -18.13 15.54 15.39
C ALA A 610 -18.48 16.91 15.96
N VAL A 611 -17.48 17.78 16.15
CA VAL A 611 -17.69 19.16 16.63
C VAL A 611 -18.28 20.06 15.54
N THR A 612 -18.02 19.77 14.26
CA THR A 612 -18.52 20.55 13.11
C THR A 612 -19.84 20.03 12.51
N ALA A 613 -20.27 18.80 12.83
CA ALA A 613 -21.45 18.19 12.24
C ALA A 613 -22.76 18.85 12.74
N PRO A 614 -23.76 19.08 11.86
CA PRO A 614 -25.10 19.50 12.27
C PRO A 614 -25.85 18.30 12.89
N GLY A 615 -25.75 18.12 14.21
CA GLY A 615 -26.37 17.01 14.95
C GLY A 615 -26.58 17.30 16.44
N PRO A 616 -27.08 16.32 17.24
CA PRO A 616 -27.20 16.48 18.70
C PRO A 616 -25.83 16.77 19.31
N ARG A 617 -25.75 17.83 20.13
CA ARG A 617 -24.48 18.31 20.69
C ARG A 617 -23.95 17.32 21.73
N LEU A 618 -22.65 17.04 21.65
CA LEU A 618 -21.94 16.18 22.57
C LEU A 618 -21.88 16.79 23.99
N HIS A 619 -21.97 15.95 25.02
CA HIS A 619 -21.98 16.36 26.44
C HIS A 619 -20.91 15.61 27.26
N PRO A 620 -20.29 16.23 28.28
CA PRO A 620 -20.36 17.64 28.66
C PRO A 620 -19.37 18.52 27.85
N PRO A 621 -19.79 19.72 27.41
CA PRO A 621 -19.02 20.58 26.51
C PRO A 621 -17.69 21.07 27.09
N GLU A 622 -17.61 21.32 28.40
CA GLU A 622 -16.40 21.83 29.04
C GLU A 622 -15.24 20.82 28.99
N ARG A 623 -15.54 19.53 29.16
CA ARG A 623 -14.54 18.46 29.12
C ARG A 623 -14.17 18.08 27.69
N LEU A 624 -15.12 18.14 26.76
CA LEU A 624 -14.83 18.00 25.34
C LEU A 624 -13.92 19.12 24.85
N ALA A 625 -14.15 20.37 25.28
CA ALA A 625 -13.25 21.47 24.98
C ALA A 625 -11.87 21.30 25.64
N ALA A 626 -11.77 20.62 26.80
CA ALA A 626 -10.48 20.28 27.41
C ALA A 626 -9.74 19.20 26.63
N LEU A 627 -10.43 18.15 26.19
CA LEU A 627 -9.89 17.11 25.30
C LEU A 627 -9.43 17.71 23.96
N GLY A 628 -10.26 18.56 23.35
CA GLY A 628 -9.95 19.26 22.10
C GLY A 628 -8.68 20.12 22.20
N ARG A 629 -8.46 20.84 23.32
CA ARG A 629 -7.20 21.55 23.56
C ARG A 629 -6.01 20.62 23.58
N ARG A 630 -6.11 19.47 24.26
CA ARG A 630 -5.03 18.46 24.33
C ARG A 630 -4.79 17.76 23.00
N LEU A 631 -5.81 17.68 22.14
CA LEU A 631 -5.69 17.23 20.76
C LEU A 631 -5.13 18.33 19.83
N GLY A 632 -4.83 19.54 20.33
CA GLY A 632 -4.21 20.62 19.55
C GLY A 632 -5.18 21.53 18.79
N PHE A 633 -6.49 21.51 19.10
CA PHE A 633 -7.46 22.42 18.48
C PHE A 633 -7.39 23.83 19.04
N ALA A 634 -7.40 24.83 18.17
CA ALA A 634 -7.50 26.24 18.55
C ALA A 634 -8.89 26.58 19.14
N GLU A 635 -8.93 27.58 20.02
CA GLU A 635 -10.14 27.97 20.76
C GLU A 635 -11.32 28.36 19.85
N GLN A 636 -11.05 28.92 18.67
CA GLN A 636 -12.09 29.24 17.67
C GLN A 636 -12.89 28.02 17.19
N TYR A 637 -12.26 26.85 17.09
CA TYR A 637 -12.93 25.59 16.71
C TYR A 637 -13.69 24.96 17.88
N LEU A 638 -13.32 25.32 19.12
CA LEU A 638 -13.95 24.82 20.34
C LEU A 638 -15.06 25.75 20.84
N ALA A 639 -15.13 26.99 20.36
CA ALA A 639 -16.15 27.97 20.72
C ALA A 639 -17.61 27.49 20.52
N PRO A 640 -17.96 26.74 19.45
CA PRO A 640 -19.31 26.19 19.28
C PRO A 640 -19.75 25.24 20.41
N LEU A 641 -18.81 24.58 21.09
CA LEU A 641 -19.11 23.73 22.25
C LEU A 641 -19.48 24.54 23.48
N ARG A 642 -18.94 25.77 23.63
CA ARG A 642 -19.12 26.63 24.83
C ARG A 642 -20.36 27.53 24.78
N ALA A 643 -20.92 27.80 23.61
CA ALA A 643 -22.10 28.66 23.42
C ALA A 643 -23.43 28.10 24.02
N VAL A 644 -23.35 27.12 24.93
CA VAL A 644 -24.48 26.45 25.59
C VAL A 644 -24.76 27.03 26.99
N LYS A 645 -23.92 27.94 27.52
CA LYS A 645 -24.12 28.49 28.87
C LYS A 645 -25.29 29.49 28.99
N ASP A 646 -25.72 30.13 27.90
CA ASP A 646 -26.70 31.24 27.97
C ASP A 646 -28.13 30.88 27.52
N GLN A 647 -28.47 29.59 27.35
CA GLN A 647 -29.84 29.15 27.01
C GLN A 647 -30.31 27.92 27.80
N ARG A 648 -30.11 27.90 29.12
CA ARG A 648 -30.87 27.04 30.02
C ARG A 648 -31.43 27.81 31.19
#